data_AF-C7DGH1-F1
#
_entry.id   AF-C7DGH1-F1
#
_cell.length_a   1.000
_cell.length_b   1.000
_cell.length_c   1.000
_cell.angle_alpha   90.00
_cell.angle_beta   90.00
_cell.angle_gamma   90.00
#
_symmetry.space_group_name_H-M   'P 1'
#
loop_
_entity.id
_entity.type
_entity.pdbx_description
1 polymer ?
#
loop_
_entity_poly.entity_id
_entity_poly.type
_entity_poly.pdbx_seq_one_letter_code
_entity_poly.pdbx_strand_id
1 'polypeptide(L)'
;MAKAKKLAIIAVIAVVVLVVIFALIGEYLKSAYSSIPTPTGVKAPPTSLYSGLVSQQLLFYSNGQYIVPYALMSFLSSNSPEVYFNASLLSVPPPSGIYMLNYSSCYDCGNLAAFEGDLGGYLEKYNISGYNNISLVSQRGLLSIKNNSILIIPTGIMPAFMLGNVNGTNATYVQALLNKGVSIIYIGQSFSSLLLPNGIVIPNSNIPPFLITSSASPSNNSAGFHFTNQTFAFDAGSRYGSISYENEYNGSVVAFSNYLNTWPSESDAAYDVARAVAEGFWLPKYLSASYSTAANPYTSTSGRAGLIFNSSTVTFSQANINKLNSGALRIVVYNSKNYSVSNNSRYLYLTYTPDYAINGTLSIPTSISPGSSFEAAIVIFTHSAVPIGVQPHITIYNTTTHSAVSTIELKYANVAGNFSFLQFLRPDIGPGDYIAEVQSFSGTPYSSALFSVPPINIALTHSNFTNNNYLFSLTSQGAPLSGIPYTIYLNGIYPENGTIQNGTISYSLPRGTQQFYGNLNFRIAMLSTNFTYTAVHPSPTISIPSEYVEIAVVAIIVLLLVTLVRAPNRDEFYIDVPNLPKHPSTPIKIKENEVLLAFDKLNSYYHWRYMPLSKNEVKLAISSNIRVNSMPVNLTLSNVEVILDELVSHGDIVEMNEFYAPKYWITQSGHDIEYLTVFKLLRLFMISHAFVFTDLDSSPVADMVVALQGEKRYIVIYSQTSKFKNVPVYANSKTYVAFINADRLGEFRDRLYSTPSPGNEQFKLYLASGMIKLVDANNPDEILS
;
A
#
# COMPACT_ATOMS: atom_id res chain seq x y z
N MET A 1 -58.25 43.15 11.70
CA MET A 1 -58.09 41.77 12.24
C MET A 1 -58.48 40.64 11.28
N ALA A 2 -59.63 40.68 10.59
CA ALA A 2 -60.07 39.58 9.72
C ALA A 2 -59.14 39.27 8.52
N LYS A 3 -58.49 40.28 7.93
CA LYS A 3 -57.54 40.08 6.81
C LYS A 3 -56.20 39.45 7.25
N ALA A 4 -55.69 39.81 8.43
CA ALA A 4 -54.45 39.24 8.97
C ALA A 4 -54.62 37.76 9.36
N LYS A 5 -55.79 37.38 9.90
CA LYS A 5 -56.13 35.96 10.13
C LYS A 5 -56.18 35.16 8.82
N LYS A 6 -56.75 35.72 7.75
CA LYS A 6 -56.75 35.06 6.44
C LYS A 6 -55.33 34.87 5.87
N LEU A 7 -54.44 35.85 6.01
CA LEU A 7 -53.06 35.74 5.52
C LEU A 7 -52.24 34.72 6.30
N ALA A 8 -52.38 34.69 7.64
CA ALA A 8 -51.73 33.69 8.49
C ALA A 8 -52.22 32.26 8.17
N ILE A 9 -53.53 32.09 7.93
CA ILE A 9 -54.10 30.80 7.52
C ILE A 9 -53.54 30.36 6.16
N ILE A 10 -53.42 31.27 5.19
CA ILE A 10 -52.85 30.95 3.87
C ILE A 10 -51.36 30.57 3.99
N ALA A 11 -50.59 31.26 4.83
CA ALA A 11 -49.18 30.93 5.07
C ALA A 11 -49.00 29.56 5.74
N VAL A 12 -49.84 29.24 6.73
CA VAL A 12 -49.84 27.91 7.37
C VAL A 12 -50.23 26.82 6.37
N ILE A 13 -51.25 27.06 5.53
CA ILE A 13 -51.64 26.12 4.47
C ILE A 13 -50.49 25.91 3.48
N ALA A 14 -49.80 26.98 3.07
CA ALA A 14 -48.66 26.88 2.15
C ALA A 14 -47.50 26.05 2.74
N VAL A 15 -47.17 26.25 4.02
CA VAL A 15 -46.15 25.46 4.72
C VAL A 15 -46.56 24.00 4.84
N VAL A 16 -47.83 23.71 5.18
CA VAL A 16 -48.34 22.34 5.26
C VAL A 16 -48.29 21.65 3.89
N VAL A 17 -48.68 22.34 2.82
CA VAL A 17 -48.59 21.81 1.45
C VAL A 17 -47.14 21.52 1.07
N LEU A 18 -46.20 22.39 1.45
CA LEU A 18 -44.78 22.21 1.16
C LEU A 18 -44.20 20.98 1.90
N VAL A 19 -44.57 20.79 3.17
CA VAL A 19 -44.18 19.62 3.97
C VAL A 19 -44.76 18.33 3.38
N VAL A 20 -46.01 18.35 2.91
CA VAL A 20 -46.64 17.20 2.24
C VAL A 20 -45.93 16.86 0.93
N ILE A 21 -45.55 17.86 0.12
CA ILE A 21 -44.78 17.65 -1.12
C ILE A 21 -43.41 17.02 -0.81
N PHE A 22 -42.70 17.51 0.20
CA PHE A 22 -41.41 16.93 0.60
C PHE A 22 -41.55 15.49 1.12
N ALA A 23 -42.61 15.18 1.87
CA ALA A 23 -42.90 13.82 2.33
C ALA A 23 -43.18 12.88 1.15
N LEU A 24 -43.98 13.33 0.16
CA LEU A 24 -44.29 12.56 -1.05
C LEU A 24 -43.06 12.32 -1.93
N ILE A 25 -42.16 13.31 -2.07
CA ILE A 25 -40.88 13.14 -2.77
C ILE A 25 -39.99 12.12 -2.04
N GLY A 26 -39.95 12.17 -0.71
CA GLY A 26 -39.22 11.21 0.11
C GLY A 26 -39.72 9.77 -0.06
N GLU A 27 -41.03 9.55 -0.07
CA GLU A 27 -41.61 8.23 -0.33
C GLU A 27 -41.37 7.77 -1.77
N TYR A 28 -41.48 8.67 -2.75
CA TYR A 28 -41.19 8.35 -4.15
C TYR A 28 -39.73 7.91 -4.36
N LEU A 29 -38.77 8.62 -3.75
CA LEU A 29 -37.36 8.24 -3.81
C LEU A 29 -37.12 6.89 -3.11
N LYS A 30 -37.71 6.66 -1.93
CA LYS A 30 -37.60 5.38 -1.21
C LYS A 30 -38.14 4.21 -2.04
N SER A 31 -39.29 4.41 -2.70
CA SER A 31 -39.87 3.44 -3.64
C SER A 31 -38.95 3.19 -4.83
N ALA A 32 -38.41 4.26 -5.45
CA ALA A 32 -37.52 4.18 -6.61
C ALA A 32 -36.18 3.49 -6.28
N TYR A 33 -35.66 3.64 -5.05
CA TYR A 33 -34.46 2.93 -4.60
C TYR A 33 -34.75 1.47 -4.24
N SER A 34 -35.94 1.15 -3.72
CA SER A 34 -36.32 -0.24 -3.37
C SER A 34 -36.60 -1.14 -4.57
N SER A 35 -36.86 -0.56 -5.75
CA SER A 35 -37.10 -1.28 -7.00
C SER A 35 -35.83 -1.52 -7.83
N ILE A 36 -34.67 -1.03 -7.37
CA ILE A 36 -33.38 -1.38 -7.97
C ILE A 36 -33.08 -2.83 -7.56
N PRO A 37 -33.11 -3.80 -8.47
CA PRO A 37 -32.79 -5.17 -8.13
C PRO A 37 -31.35 -5.20 -7.61
N THR A 38 -31.15 -5.63 -6.36
CA THR A 38 -29.80 -5.99 -5.90
C THR A 38 -29.27 -7.02 -6.89
N PRO A 39 -28.16 -6.74 -7.61
CA PRO A 39 -27.62 -7.68 -8.57
C PRO A 39 -27.38 -8.99 -7.84
N THR A 40 -28.11 -10.03 -8.23
CA THR A 40 -27.90 -11.38 -7.74
C THR A 40 -26.44 -11.72 -8.04
N GLY A 41 -25.65 -11.90 -6.98
CA GLY A 41 -24.22 -12.18 -7.11
C GLY A 41 -24.03 -13.40 -8.00
N VAL A 42 -23.65 -13.17 -9.26
CA VAL A 42 -23.29 -14.24 -10.18
C VAL A 42 -22.10 -14.93 -9.55
N LYS A 43 -22.24 -16.20 -9.16
CA LYS A 43 -21.11 -17.01 -8.69
C LYS A 43 -20.04 -16.96 -9.78
N ALA A 44 -18.92 -16.30 -9.49
CA ALA A 44 -17.82 -16.20 -10.43
C ALA A 44 -17.40 -17.63 -10.81
N PRO A 45 -17.21 -17.94 -12.10
CA PRO A 45 -16.73 -19.25 -12.50
C PRO A 45 -15.34 -19.51 -11.90
N PRO A 46 -14.95 -20.78 -11.71
CA PRO A 46 -13.66 -21.10 -11.10
C PRO A 46 -12.51 -20.45 -11.86
N THR A 47 -11.53 -19.93 -11.13
CA THR A 47 -10.32 -19.34 -11.73
C THR A 47 -9.44 -20.45 -12.32
N SER A 48 -9.02 -20.27 -13.57
CA SER A 48 -8.02 -21.11 -14.23
C SER A 48 -6.81 -20.27 -14.63
N LEU A 49 -5.63 -20.91 -14.59
CA LEU A 49 -4.35 -20.27 -14.88
C LEU A 49 -3.45 -21.27 -15.60
N TYR A 50 -2.96 -20.88 -16.77
CA TYR A 50 -1.98 -21.62 -17.56
C TYR A 50 -0.86 -20.66 -17.97
N SER A 51 0.37 -21.14 -17.95
CA SER A 51 1.52 -20.37 -18.41
C SER A 51 2.64 -21.29 -18.89
N GLY A 52 3.47 -20.79 -19.81
CA GLY A 52 4.63 -21.52 -20.30
C GLY A 52 5.70 -20.57 -20.83
N LEU A 53 6.96 -20.97 -20.70
CA LEU A 53 8.11 -20.26 -21.23
C LEU A 53 8.07 -20.27 -22.77
N VAL A 54 8.13 -19.08 -23.37
CA VAL A 54 8.19 -18.87 -24.82
C VAL A 54 9.64 -18.77 -25.28
N SER A 55 10.42 -17.93 -24.60
CA SER A 55 11.85 -17.75 -24.88
C SER A 55 12.61 -17.29 -23.65
N GLN A 56 13.92 -17.51 -23.67
CA GLN A 56 14.88 -16.99 -22.70
C GLN A 56 16.07 -16.39 -23.44
N GLN A 57 16.57 -15.25 -23.00
CA GLN A 57 17.68 -14.56 -23.64
C GLN A 57 18.44 -13.69 -22.64
N LEU A 58 19.65 -13.27 -23.03
CA LEU A 58 20.43 -12.27 -22.32
C LEU A 58 20.29 -10.94 -23.04
N LEU A 59 19.86 -9.92 -22.32
CA LEU A 59 19.78 -8.55 -22.81
C LEU A 59 21.06 -7.81 -22.43
N PHE A 60 21.79 -7.33 -23.42
CA PHE A 60 22.90 -6.41 -23.20
C PHE A 60 22.40 -5.08 -22.63
N TYR A 61 23.16 -4.51 -21.70
CA TYR A 61 22.80 -3.28 -21.00
C TYR A 61 24.05 -2.41 -20.78
N SER A 62 23.86 -1.10 -20.70
CA SER A 62 24.94 -0.10 -20.54
C SER A 62 26.04 -0.24 -21.60
N ASN A 63 25.66 -0.05 -22.86
CA ASN A 63 26.57 -0.19 -24.00
C ASN A 63 27.27 -1.56 -24.04
N GLY A 64 26.56 -2.62 -23.67
CA GLY A 64 27.04 -4.00 -23.72
C GLY A 64 28.00 -4.41 -22.59
N GLN A 65 28.21 -3.56 -21.58
CA GLN A 65 29.07 -3.89 -20.43
C GLN A 65 28.45 -4.94 -19.51
N TYR A 66 27.12 -4.93 -19.40
CA TYR A 66 26.36 -5.83 -18.55
C TYR A 66 25.39 -6.68 -19.35
N ILE A 67 25.02 -7.82 -18.79
CA ILE A 67 23.98 -8.70 -19.30
C ILE A 67 22.86 -8.83 -18.27
N VAL A 68 21.62 -8.84 -18.75
CA VAL A 68 20.40 -8.94 -17.96
C VAL A 68 19.62 -10.15 -18.46
N PRO A 69 19.44 -11.20 -17.65
CA PRO A 69 18.57 -12.31 -18.02
C PRO A 69 17.13 -11.86 -18.25
N TYR A 70 16.51 -12.46 -19.26
CA TYR A 70 15.13 -12.21 -19.61
C TYR A 70 14.41 -13.53 -19.92
N ALA A 71 13.17 -13.62 -19.47
CA ALA A 71 12.28 -14.73 -19.80
C ALA A 71 10.95 -14.18 -20.33
N LEU A 72 10.51 -14.68 -21.49
CA LEU A 72 9.21 -14.36 -22.04
C LEU A 72 8.22 -15.48 -21.69
N MET A 73 7.17 -15.14 -20.97
CA MET A 73 6.11 -16.07 -20.63
C MET A 73 4.89 -15.86 -21.52
N SER A 74 4.23 -16.94 -21.90
CA SER A 74 2.84 -16.92 -22.36
C SER A 74 1.94 -17.19 -21.18
N PHE A 75 0.76 -16.59 -21.14
CA PHE A 75 -0.23 -16.90 -20.11
C PHE A 75 -1.65 -16.90 -20.69
N LEU A 76 -2.50 -17.70 -20.04
CA LEU A 76 -3.94 -17.74 -20.23
C LEU A 76 -4.57 -17.80 -18.83
N SER A 77 -5.35 -16.79 -18.47
CA SER A 77 -6.07 -16.75 -17.19
C SER A 77 -7.55 -16.51 -17.42
N SER A 78 -8.41 -17.17 -16.64
CA SER A 78 -9.86 -16.93 -16.67
C SER A 78 -10.35 -16.56 -15.27
N ASN A 79 -11.26 -15.60 -15.18
CA ASN A 79 -11.87 -15.16 -13.92
C ASN A 79 -10.81 -14.67 -12.91
N SER A 80 -9.88 -13.84 -13.39
CA SER A 80 -8.87 -13.20 -12.57
C SER A 80 -8.72 -11.72 -12.94
N PRO A 81 -8.74 -10.79 -11.98
CA PRO A 81 -8.49 -9.38 -12.25
C PRO A 81 -7.01 -9.09 -12.55
N GLU A 82 -6.10 -9.92 -12.06
CA GLU A 82 -4.66 -9.70 -12.22
C GLU A 82 -3.92 -11.05 -12.24
N VAL A 83 -2.80 -11.09 -12.95
CA VAL A 83 -1.86 -12.21 -12.96
C VAL A 83 -0.49 -11.70 -12.56
N TYR A 84 0.10 -12.34 -11.57
CA TYR A 84 1.42 -12.05 -11.03
C TYR A 84 2.41 -13.13 -11.45
N PHE A 85 3.61 -12.68 -11.75
CA PHE A 85 4.76 -13.51 -12.09
C PHE A 85 5.88 -13.16 -11.13
N ASN A 86 6.40 -14.17 -10.42
CA ASN A 86 7.60 -14.05 -9.63
C ASN A 86 8.62 -15.05 -10.14
N ALA A 87 9.70 -14.57 -10.73
CA ALA A 87 10.76 -15.40 -11.27
C ALA A 87 12.05 -15.23 -10.48
N SER A 88 12.76 -16.32 -10.28
CA SER A 88 14.03 -16.37 -9.59
C SER A 88 14.98 -17.28 -10.36
N LEU A 89 16.17 -16.78 -10.62
CA LEU A 89 17.26 -17.57 -11.17
C LEU A 89 18.06 -18.12 -9.99
N LEU A 90 17.80 -19.36 -9.64
CA LEU A 90 18.38 -20.04 -8.49
C LEU A 90 19.79 -20.55 -8.81
N SER A 91 20.68 -20.55 -7.82
CA SER A 91 22.01 -21.16 -7.98
C SER A 91 21.98 -22.69 -7.85
N VAL A 92 20.90 -23.23 -7.29
CA VAL A 92 20.63 -24.66 -7.13
C VAL A 92 19.22 -24.96 -7.62
N PRO A 93 18.95 -26.14 -8.19
CA PRO A 93 17.61 -26.52 -8.61
C PRO A 93 16.64 -26.54 -7.42
N PRO A 94 15.36 -26.21 -7.64
CA PRO A 94 14.37 -26.25 -6.57
C PRO A 94 14.19 -27.69 -6.05
N PRO A 95 13.76 -27.86 -4.80
CA PRO A 95 13.62 -29.18 -4.21
C PRO A 95 12.65 -30.08 -4.98
N SER A 96 13.03 -31.34 -5.17
CA SER A 96 12.32 -32.35 -5.96
C SER A 96 11.37 -33.24 -5.15
N GLY A 97 11.47 -33.20 -3.82
CA GLY A 97 10.66 -34.00 -2.91
C GLY A 97 10.58 -33.39 -1.51
N ILE A 98 9.53 -33.76 -0.78
CA ILE A 98 9.29 -33.32 0.60
C ILE A 98 9.20 -34.56 1.48
N TYR A 99 10.02 -34.57 2.53
CA TYR A 99 10.12 -35.65 3.49
C TYR A 99 9.82 -35.10 4.88
N MET A 100 9.23 -35.91 5.75
CA MET A 100 9.05 -35.57 7.16
C MET A 100 9.68 -36.65 8.03
N LEU A 101 10.48 -36.22 9.02
CA LEU A 101 11.12 -37.14 9.93
C LEU A 101 10.07 -37.82 10.81
N ASN A 102 9.96 -39.14 10.69
CA ASN A 102 9.18 -39.97 11.60
C ASN A 102 10.07 -40.39 12.77
N TYR A 103 9.94 -39.69 13.89
CA TYR A 103 10.69 -39.94 15.12
C TYR A 103 9.73 -40.24 16.27
N SER A 104 9.98 -41.32 17.01
CA SER A 104 9.06 -41.82 18.05
C SER A 104 9.01 -40.94 19.30
N SER A 105 10.02 -40.09 19.51
CA SER A 105 10.06 -39.12 20.61
C SER A 105 9.81 -37.72 20.07
N CYS A 106 9.03 -36.95 20.80
CA CYS A 106 8.68 -35.59 20.47
C CYS A 106 8.55 -34.78 21.76
N TYR A 107 8.97 -33.52 21.74
CA TYR A 107 8.82 -32.60 22.87
C TYR A 107 7.88 -31.45 22.46
N ASP A 108 6.71 -31.35 23.09
CA ASP A 108 5.71 -30.29 22.84
C ASP A 108 5.26 -30.12 21.37
N CYS A 109 5.26 -31.19 20.56
CA CYS A 109 4.92 -31.08 19.13
C CYS A 109 3.43 -31.21 18.80
N GLY A 110 2.52 -31.13 19.78
CA GLY A 110 1.07 -31.19 19.53
C GLY A 110 0.62 -32.46 18.78
N ASN A 111 -0.42 -32.33 17.94
CA ASN A 111 -0.91 -33.45 17.12
C ASN A 111 -0.20 -33.52 15.76
N LEU A 112 0.91 -34.27 15.70
CA LEU A 112 1.71 -34.44 14.48
C LEU A 112 0.93 -35.04 13.29
N ALA A 113 -0.02 -35.94 13.55
CA ALA A 113 -0.82 -36.55 12.48
C ALA A 113 -1.80 -35.54 11.85
N ALA A 114 -2.38 -34.64 12.67
CA ALA A 114 -3.21 -33.55 12.16
C ALA A 114 -2.38 -32.54 11.35
N PHE A 115 -1.20 -32.17 11.86
CA PHE A 115 -0.27 -31.30 11.14
C PHE A 115 0.15 -31.91 9.78
N GLU A 116 0.49 -33.20 9.73
CA GLU A 116 0.85 -33.90 8.49
C GLU A 116 -0.30 -33.87 7.47
N GLY A 117 -1.53 -34.19 7.91
CA GLY A 117 -2.71 -34.20 7.05
C GLY A 117 -3.01 -32.82 6.46
N ASP A 118 -2.99 -31.77 7.31
CA ASP A 118 -3.24 -30.40 6.87
C ASP A 118 -2.11 -29.87 5.97
N LEU A 119 -0.86 -30.22 6.25
CA LEU A 119 0.30 -29.82 5.45
C LEU A 119 0.20 -30.39 4.04
N GLY A 120 -0.17 -31.68 3.92
CA GLY A 120 -0.46 -32.31 2.62
C GLY A 120 -1.54 -31.57 1.84
N GLY A 121 -2.64 -31.20 2.51
CA GLY A 121 -3.74 -30.43 1.91
C GLY A 121 -3.34 -29.02 1.45
N TYR A 122 -2.52 -28.30 2.21
CA TYR A 122 -2.04 -26.97 1.82
C TYR A 122 -1.00 -27.02 0.68
N LEU A 123 -0.09 -28.00 0.70
CA LEU A 123 0.86 -28.20 -0.41
C LEU A 123 0.16 -28.54 -1.72
N GLU A 124 -0.97 -29.28 -1.67
CA GLU A 124 -1.82 -29.52 -2.84
C GLU A 124 -2.51 -28.23 -3.32
N LYS A 125 -3.03 -27.40 -2.41
CA LYS A 125 -3.62 -26.10 -2.78
C LYS A 125 -2.60 -25.16 -3.43
N TYR A 126 -1.33 -25.25 -3.02
CA TYR A 126 -0.23 -24.58 -3.71
C TYR A 126 0.26 -25.32 -4.95
N ASN A 127 -0.28 -26.48 -5.33
CA ASN A 127 0.15 -27.23 -6.52
C ASN A 127 1.66 -27.57 -6.52
N ILE A 128 2.25 -27.76 -5.33
CA ILE A 128 3.66 -28.15 -5.17
C ILE A 128 3.79 -29.67 -5.19
N SER A 129 2.74 -30.36 -4.76
CA SER A 129 2.71 -31.82 -4.73
C SER A 129 1.27 -32.32 -4.57
N GLY A 130 0.88 -33.41 -5.25
CA GLY A 130 -0.44 -34.04 -5.04
C GLY A 130 -0.60 -34.58 -3.61
N TYR A 131 -1.84 -34.83 -3.19
CA TYR A 131 -2.33 -35.12 -1.83
C TYR A 131 -1.61 -36.22 -0.99
N ASN A 132 -0.53 -36.87 -1.46
CA ASN A 132 0.19 -37.97 -0.77
C ASN A 132 1.72 -37.92 -0.91
N ASN A 133 2.31 -36.77 -1.23
CA ASN A 133 3.72 -36.69 -1.61
C ASN A 133 4.70 -36.39 -0.46
N ILE A 134 4.22 -36.20 0.78
CA ILE A 134 5.11 -36.12 1.94
C ILE A 134 5.52 -37.55 2.31
N SER A 135 6.80 -37.87 2.11
CA SER A 135 7.33 -39.18 2.46
C SER A 135 7.83 -39.19 3.90
N LEU A 136 7.20 -39.99 4.76
CA LEU A 136 7.70 -40.22 6.11
C LEU A 136 9.02 -41.00 6.06
N VAL A 137 10.05 -40.48 6.70
CA VAL A 137 11.39 -41.07 6.72
C VAL A 137 11.84 -41.32 8.15
N SER A 138 12.25 -42.56 8.44
CA SER A 138 12.86 -42.91 9.73
C SER A 138 14.33 -42.50 9.77
N GLN A 139 14.94 -42.50 10.96
CA GLN A 139 16.38 -42.24 11.14
C GLN A 139 17.27 -43.04 10.17
N ARG A 140 16.98 -44.33 9.93
CA ARG A 140 17.76 -45.18 9.02
C ARG A 140 17.62 -44.76 7.55
N GLY A 141 16.48 -44.15 7.20
CA GLY A 141 16.17 -43.72 5.84
C GLY A 141 16.72 -42.34 5.47
N LEU A 142 17.25 -41.55 6.42
CA LEU A 142 17.66 -40.17 6.15
C LEU A 142 18.70 -40.04 5.04
N LEU A 143 19.70 -40.92 5.00
CA LEU A 143 20.72 -40.87 3.96
C LEU A 143 20.20 -41.33 2.59
N SER A 144 19.03 -41.96 2.54
CA SER A 144 18.37 -42.37 1.29
C SER A 144 17.47 -41.29 0.67
N ILE A 145 17.26 -40.17 1.36
CA ILE A 145 16.54 -39.00 0.82
C ILE A 145 17.18 -38.56 -0.49
N LYS A 146 16.38 -38.26 -1.52
CA LYS A 146 16.89 -37.79 -2.80
C LYS A 146 17.63 -36.46 -2.64
N ASN A 147 18.66 -36.23 -3.45
CA ASN A 147 19.36 -34.94 -3.49
C ASN A 147 18.37 -33.81 -3.81
N ASN A 148 18.65 -32.61 -3.33
CA ASN A 148 17.78 -31.44 -3.51
C ASN A 148 16.34 -31.74 -3.08
N SER A 149 16.14 -32.07 -1.80
CA SER A 149 14.82 -32.33 -1.21
C SER A 149 14.59 -31.46 0.02
N ILE A 150 13.38 -31.44 0.55
CA ILE A 150 13.06 -30.80 1.82
C ILE A 150 12.90 -31.90 2.88
N LEU A 151 13.52 -31.72 4.05
CA LEU A 151 13.29 -32.54 5.23
C LEU A 151 12.66 -31.69 6.32
N ILE A 152 11.46 -32.04 6.75
CA ILE A 152 10.74 -31.37 7.83
C ILE A 152 10.99 -32.15 9.13
N ILE A 153 11.42 -31.44 10.18
CA ILE A 153 11.73 -31.98 11.51
C ILE A 153 10.84 -31.28 12.54
N PRO A 154 9.63 -31.80 12.80
CA PRO A 154 8.69 -31.21 13.75
C PRO A 154 8.82 -31.83 15.15
N THR A 155 10.03 -31.99 15.67
CA THR A 155 10.28 -32.74 16.93
C THR A 155 10.34 -31.85 18.18
N GLY A 156 10.25 -30.52 18.02
CA GLY A 156 10.31 -29.54 19.11
C GLY A 156 11.70 -29.33 19.70
N ILE A 157 12.53 -30.37 19.75
CA ILE A 157 13.96 -30.32 20.08
C ILE A 157 14.70 -31.20 19.06
N MET A 158 15.86 -30.75 18.58
CA MET A 158 16.67 -31.47 17.59
C MET A 158 17.05 -32.88 18.11
N PRO A 159 16.74 -33.97 17.38
CA PRO A 159 17.12 -35.31 17.80
C PRO A 159 18.65 -35.46 17.87
N ALA A 160 19.16 -36.07 18.94
CA ALA A 160 20.60 -36.17 19.19
C ALA A 160 21.37 -36.84 18.03
N PHE A 161 20.75 -37.81 17.36
CA PHE A 161 21.36 -38.51 16.23
C PHE A 161 21.59 -37.59 15.02
N MET A 162 20.85 -36.48 14.86
CA MET A 162 21.02 -35.53 13.75
C MET A 162 22.38 -34.82 13.82
N LEU A 163 22.91 -34.65 15.03
CA LEU A 163 24.25 -34.12 15.28
C LEU A 163 25.29 -35.22 15.54
N GLY A 164 24.87 -36.49 15.44
CA GLY A 164 25.78 -37.63 15.51
C GLY A 164 26.55 -37.80 14.20
N ASN A 165 27.75 -38.37 14.31
CA ASN A 165 28.63 -38.67 13.19
C ASN A 165 28.01 -39.73 12.26
N VAL A 166 28.04 -39.46 10.95
CA VAL A 166 27.57 -40.40 9.92
C VAL A 166 28.67 -41.41 9.61
N ASN A 167 28.40 -42.70 9.76
CA ASN A 167 29.30 -43.81 9.37
C ASN A 167 30.75 -43.68 9.89
N GLY A 168 30.95 -43.08 11.06
CA GLY A 168 32.29 -42.86 11.64
C GLY A 168 33.10 -41.72 11.00
N THR A 169 32.50 -40.93 10.11
CA THR A 169 33.09 -39.68 9.60
C THR A 169 32.89 -38.54 10.60
N ASN A 170 33.71 -37.48 10.52
CA ASN A 170 33.53 -36.27 11.35
C ASN A 170 32.35 -35.38 10.87
N ALA A 171 31.52 -35.86 9.92
CA ALA A 171 30.36 -35.14 9.43
C ALA A 171 29.10 -35.59 10.17
N THR A 172 28.34 -34.63 10.67
CA THR A 172 27.01 -34.87 11.27
C THR A 172 25.97 -35.24 10.21
N TYR A 173 24.85 -35.85 10.61
CA TYR A 173 23.73 -36.12 9.70
C TYR A 173 23.19 -34.84 9.06
N VAL A 174 23.09 -33.74 9.82
CA VAL A 174 22.71 -32.42 9.28
C VAL A 174 23.67 -32.01 8.15
N GLN A 175 24.98 -32.06 8.37
CA GLN A 175 25.98 -31.71 7.35
C GLN A 175 25.91 -32.63 6.13
N ALA A 176 25.73 -33.93 6.33
CA ALA A 176 25.60 -34.88 5.22
C ALA A 176 24.37 -34.60 4.34
N LEU A 177 23.25 -34.22 4.96
CA LEU A 177 22.01 -33.84 4.27
C LEU A 177 22.18 -32.51 3.51
N LEU A 178 22.76 -31.48 4.15
CA LEU A 178 23.02 -30.18 3.51
C LEU A 178 23.98 -30.31 2.32
N ASN A 179 25.01 -31.17 2.40
CA ASN A 179 25.91 -31.46 1.28
C ASN A 179 25.18 -32.08 0.07
N LYS A 180 24.13 -32.86 0.30
CA LYS A 180 23.25 -33.41 -0.76
C LYS A 180 22.25 -32.38 -1.31
N GLY A 181 22.29 -31.15 -0.83
CA GLY A 181 21.35 -30.09 -1.17
C GLY A 181 20.00 -30.20 -0.49
N VAL A 182 19.89 -30.99 0.59
CA VAL A 182 18.63 -31.11 1.33
C VAL A 182 18.43 -29.85 2.16
N SER A 183 17.29 -29.17 1.98
CA SER A 183 16.85 -28.09 2.86
C SER A 183 16.13 -28.69 4.07
N ILE A 184 16.55 -28.34 5.28
CA ILE A 184 15.96 -28.81 6.52
C ILE A 184 15.03 -27.73 7.07
N ILE A 185 13.73 -28.01 7.17
CA ILE A 185 12.78 -27.17 7.89
C ILE A 185 12.64 -27.73 9.31
N TYR A 186 13.16 -27.01 10.29
CA TYR A 186 13.13 -27.38 11.70
C TYR A 186 12.08 -26.56 12.45
N ILE A 187 11.24 -27.25 13.23
CA ILE A 187 10.23 -26.64 14.10
C ILE A 187 10.56 -27.06 15.53
N GLY A 188 11.13 -26.13 16.30
CA GLY A 188 11.53 -26.40 17.68
C GLY A 188 12.34 -25.30 18.34
N GLN A 189 12.91 -25.61 19.49
CA GLN A 189 13.79 -24.76 20.30
C GLN A 189 15.22 -24.73 19.79
N SER A 190 16.03 -23.83 20.37
CA SER A 190 17.44 -23.67 20.00
C SER A 190 18.24 -24.97 20.09
N PHE A 191 19.33 -25.06 19.32
CA PHE A 191 20.19 -26.24 19.23
C PHE A 191 21.06 -26.48 20.49
N SER A 192 20.84 -25.72 21.57
CA SER A 192 21.50 -25.89 22.87
C SER A 192 21.06 -27.13 23.63
N SER A 193 19.99 -27.80 23.18
CA SER A 193 19.48 -29.04 23.75
C SER A 193 19.19 -30.07 22.66
N LEU A 194 19.30 -31.35 23.02
CA LEU A 194 19.07 -32.49 22.15
C LEU A 194 18.05 -33.46 22.73
N LEU A 195 17.28 -34.08 21.85
CA LEU A 195 16.27 -35.07 22.20
C LEU A 195 16.80 -36.49 21.97
N LEU A 196 16.80 -37.31 23.02
CA LEU A 196 17.12 -38.73 22.96
C LEU A 196 15.89 -39.59 22.58
N PRO A 197 16.07 -40.84 22.11
CA PRO A 197 14.98 -41.71 21.64
C PRO A 197 13.88 -42.06 22.66
N ASN A 198 14.09 -41.74 23.93
CA ASN A 198 13.16 -41.95 25.05
C ASN A 198 12.55 -40.63 25.58
N GLY A 199 12.67 -39.53 24.84
CA GLY A 199 12.14 -38.23 25.24
C GLY A 199 13.01 -37.45 26.24
N ILE A 200 14.19 -37.98 26.59
CA ILE A 200 15.12 -37.27 27.49
C ILE A 200 15.76 -36.10 26.74
N VAL A 201 15.71 -34.92 27.36
CA VAL A 201 16.39 -33.71 26.88
C VAL A 201 17.74 -33.58 27.58
N ILE A 202 18.81 -33.42 26.79
CA ILE A 202 20.18 -33.22 27.28
C ILE A 202 20.77 -31.92 26.71
N PRO A 203 21.67 -31.24 27.42
CA PRO A 203 22.39 -30.10 26.85
C PRO A 203 23.30 -30.54 25.70
N ASN A 204 23.42 -29.69 24.69
CA ASN A 204 24.31 -29.88 23.56
C ASN A 204 25.63 -29.15 23.79
N SER A 205 26.73 -29.89 23.89
CA SER A 205 28.07 -29.32 24.03
C SER A 205 28.77 -29.08 22.70
N ASN A 206 28.29 -29.67 21.59
CA ASN A 206 28.96 -29.67 20.29
C ASN A 206 28.01 -29.21 19.17
N ILE A 207 27.69 -27.91 19.16
CA ILE A 207 26.87 -27.28 18.13
C ILE A 207 27.77 -26.87 16.95
N PRO A 208 27.51 -27.35 15.72
CA PRO A 208 28.20 -26.85 14.53
C PRO A 208 28.06 -25.33 14.40
N PRO A 209 29.08 -24.59 13.92
CA PRO A 209 29.06 -23.12 13.88
C PRO A 209 27.83 -22.51 13.20
N PHE A 210 27.35 -23.11 12.10
CA PHE A 210 26.17 -22.66 11.35
C PHE A 210 24.83 -22.91 12.07
N LEU A 211 24.83 -23.67 13.17
CA LEU A 211 23.65 -23.89 14.03
C LEU A 211 23.71 -23.08 15.34
N ILE A 212 24.69 -22.20 15.49
CA ILE A 212 24.75 -21.31 16.67
C ILE A 212 23.61 -20.29 16.54
N THR A 213 22.90 -20.10 17.65
CA THR A 213 21.69 -19.27 17.70
C THR A 213 21.70 -18.35 18.91
N SER A 214 21.13 -17.17 18.75
CA SER A 214 20.88 -16.20 19.81
C SER A 214 19.38 -16.07 20.09
N SER A 215 19.05 -15.64 21.30
CA SER A 215 17.65 -15.34 21.67
C SER A 215 17.07 -14.28 20.74
N ALA A 216 15.88 -14.53 20.23
CA ALA A 216 15.15 -13.58 19.39
C ALA A 216 13.87 -13.15 20.10
N SER A 217 13.53 -11.86 20.02
CA SER A 217 12.24 -11.36 20.48
C SER A 217 11.16 -11.62 19.41
N PRO A 218 9.89 -11.82 19.81
CA PRO A 218 8.78 -11.92 18.87
C PRO A 218 8.78 -10.77 17.86
N SER A 219 8.54 -11.08 16.59
CA SER A 219 8.52 -10.08 15.51
C SER A 219 7.08 -9.67 15.23
N ASN A 220 6.80 -8.36 15.24
CA ASN A 220 5.52 -7.81 14.76
C ASN A 220 5.40 -7.89 13.23
N ASN A 221 6.50 -8.17 12.52
CA ASN A 221 6.49 -8.36 11.08
C ASN A 221 6.46 -9.86 10.78
N SER A 222 5.25 -10.41 10.62
CA SER A 222 5.08 -11.82 10.32
C SER A 222 5.24 -12.16 8.84
N ALA A 223 5.50 -11.19 7.94
CA ALA A 223 5.42 -11.38 6.48
C ALA A 223 4.12 -12.09 6.02
N GLY A 224 3.05 -12.01 6.82
CA GLY A 224 1.78 -12.68 6.61
C GLY A 224 1.70 -14.14 7.10
N PHE A 225 2.73 -14.67 7.75
CA PHE A 225 2.66 -15.94 8.48
C PHE A 225 1.86 -15.79 9.78
N HIS A 226 1.29 -16.89 10.28
CA HIS A 226 0.69 -16.96 11.61
C HIS A 226 1.76 -17.05 12.71
N PHE A 227 2.95 -17.56 12.37
CA PHE A 227 4.10 -17.66 13.24
C PHE A 227 4.70 -16.29 13.58
N THR A 228 4.57 -15.89 14.85
CA THR A 228 5.05 -14.60 15.37
C THR A 228 5.99 -14.75 16.57
N ASN A 229 5.90 -15.88 17.28
CA ASN A 229 6.58 -16.14 18.54
C ASN A 229 7.92 -16.85 18.36
N GLN A 230 8.84 -16.24 17.62
CA GLN A 230 10.22 -16.73 17.51
C GLN A 230 10.93 -16.68 18.87
N THR A 231 11.69 -17.72 19.22
CA THR A 231 12.49 -17.78 20.47
C THR A 231 13.98 -17.62 20.21
N PHE A 232 14.43 -17.97 19.01
CA PHE A 232 15.82 -17.83 18.58
C PHE A 232 15.92 -17.46 17.10
N ALA A 233 17.11 -17.02 16.70
CA ALA A 233 17.52 -16.93 15.30
C ALA A 233 18.96 -17.40 15.14
N PHE A 234 19.34 -17.85 13.94
CA PHE A 234 20.73 -18.15 13.61
C PHE A 234 21.61 -16.90 13.71
N ASP A 235 22.80 -17.04 14.30
CA ASP A 235 23.73 -15.91 14.50
C ASP A 235 24.37 -15.45 13.19
N ALA A 236 24.69 -16.40 12.31
CA ALA A 236 25.21 -16.12 10.96
C ALA A 236 24.12 -16.04 9.89
N GLY A 237 22.87 -16.35 10.24
CA GLY A 237 21.78 -16.52 9.29
C GLY A 237 20.98 -15.27 8.93
N SER A 238 20.10 -15.47 7.97
CA SER A 238 19.14 -14.48 7.48
C SER A 238 17.77 -14.65 8.14
N ARG A 239 16.93 -13.61 8.06
CA ARG A 239 15.57 -13.62 8.60
C ARG A 239 14.55 -13.30 7.51
N TYR A 240 13.41 -13.96 7.58
CA TYR A 240 12.22 -13.70 6.76
C TYR A 240 11.00 -13.62 7.68
N GLY A 241 10.65 -12.41 8.08
CA GLY A 241 9.68 -12.18 9.14
C GLY A 241 10.16 -12.78 10.47
N SER A 242 9.34 -13.67 11.06
CA SER A 242 9.66 -14.41 12.29
C SER A 242 10.43 -15.71 12.04
N ILE A 243 10.75 -16.04 10.79
CA ILE A 243 11.46 -17.26 10.42
C ILE A 243 12.93 -16.91 10.20
N SER A 244 13.84 -17.73 10.70
CA SER A 244 15.27 -17.57 10.42
C SER A 244 15.77 -18.72 9.57
N TYR A 245 16.76 -18.48 8.73
CA TYR A 245 17.37 -19.53 7.91
C TYR A 245 18.86 -19.29 7.73
N GLU A 246 19.61 -20.38 7.58
CA GLU A 246 21.03 -20.36 7.27
C GLU A 246 21.29 -21.20 6.03
N ASN A 247 22.09 -20.66 5.11
CA ASN A 247 22.48 -21.35 3.88
C ASN A 247 23.90 -21.88 4.04
N GLU A 248 24.04 -23.21 4.05
CA GLU A 248 25.31 -23.87 4.31
C GLU A 248 25.47 -25.09 3.40
N TYR A 249 26.68 -25.28 2.86
CA TYR A 249 26.97 -26.26 1.81
C TYR A 249 26.07 -26.04 0.57
N ASN A 250 25.35 -27.07 0.13
CA ASN A 250 24.43 -27.01 -1.02
C ASN A 250 22.96 -26.88 -0.58
N GLY A 251 22.70 -26.79 0.73
CA GLY A 251 21.36 -26.80 1.32
C GLY A 251 21.14 -25.62 2.26
N SER A 252 20.05 -25.71 3.02
CA SER A 252 19.66 -24.65 3.95
C SER A 252 19.02 -25.25 5.19
N VAL A 253 19.18 -24.60 6.35
CA VAL A 253 18.39 -24.89 7.55
C VAL A 253 17.44 -23.73 7.77
N VAL A 254 16.14 -23.99 7.72
CA VAL A 254 15.07 -23.03 7.98
C VAL A 254 14.47 -23.36 9.34
N ALA A 255 14.50 -22.42 10.26
CA ALA A 255 14.02 -22.60 11.63
C ALA A 255 12.75 -21.78 11.88
N PHE A 256 11.67 -22.49 12.16
CA PHE A 256 10.56 -21.95 12.93
C PHE A 256 10.90 -22.15 14.40
N SER A 257 11.41 -21.10 15.03
CA SER A 257 12.08 -21.17 16.32
C SER A 257 11.11 -21.22 17.49
N ASN A 258 10.21 -22.20 17.50
CA ASN A 258 9.40 -22.56 18.65
C ASN A 258 8.76 -23.95 18.44
N TYR A 259 8.07 -24.45 19.45
CA TYR A 259 7.32 -25.70 19.38
C TYR A 259 6.13 -25.61 18.41
N LEU A 260 5.69 -26.76 17.89
CA LEU A 260 4.55 -26.81 16.95
C LEU A 260 3.24 -26.31 17.58
N ASN A 261 3.06 -26.52 18.89
CA ASN A 261 1.88 -26.08 19.64
C ASN A 261 1.84 -24.56 19.92
N THR A 262 2.82 -23.79 19.45
CA THR A 262 2.86 -22.33 19.64
C THR A 262 2.05 -21.55 18.61
N TRP A 263 1.62 -22.21 17.54
CA TRP A 263 0.61 -21.69 16.63
C TRP A 263 -0.78 -21.74 17.27
N PRO A 264 -1.72 -20.90 16.82
CA PRO A 264 -3.11 -20.98 17.27
C PRO A 264 -3.77 -22.34 16.98
N SER A 265 -3.33 -23.02 15.92
CA SER A 265 -3.73 -24.39 15.57
C SER A 265 -2.64 -25.12 14.78
N GLU A 266 -2.67 -26.45 14.76
CA GLU A 266 -1.80 -27.26 13.88
C GLU A 266 -2.02 -26.95 12.39
N SER A 267 -3.25 -26.57 12.02
CA SER A 267 -3.59 -26.15 10.66
C SER A 267 -2.86 -24.86 10.25
N ASP A 268 -2.76 -23.89 11.17
CA ASP A 268 -2.01 -22.65 10.92
C ASP A 268 -0.51 -22.92 10.77
N ALA A 269 0.04 -23.84 11.58
CA ALA A 269 1.42 -24.28 11.45
C ALA A 269 1.67 -24.97 10.11
N ALA A 270 0.76 -25.87 9.71
CA ALA A 270 0.82 -26.57 8.44
C ALA A 270 0.72 -25.59 7.25
N TYR A 271 -0.16 -24.59 7.34
CA TYR A 271 -0.29 -23.52 6.36
C TYR A 271 1.01 -22.72 6.23
N ASP A 272 1.60 -22.29 7.36
CA ASP A 272 2.84 -21.52 7.35
C ASP A 272 4.02 -22.30 6.78
N VAL A 273 4.14 -23.59 7.11
CA VAL A 273 5.19 -24.46 6.56
C VAL A 273 4.96 -24.69 5.06
N ALA A 274 3.73 -24.98 4.63
CA ALA A 274 3.39 -25.12 3.21
C ALA A 274 3.70 -23.83 2.44
N ARG A 275 3.36 -22.68 3.02
CA ARG A 275 3.63 -21.37 2.44
C ARG A 275 5.14 -21.09 2.37
N ALA A 276 5.92 -21.45 3.39
CA ALA A 276 7.36 -21.31 3.34
C ALA A 276 7.95 -22.13 2.18
N VAL A 277 7.52 -23.38 2.02
CA VAL A 277 7.87 -24.24 0.87
C VAL A 277 7.45 -23.62 -0.46
N ALA A 278 6.25 -23.04 -0.51
CA ALA A 278 5.70 -22.36 -1.69
C ALA A 278 6.49 -21.12 -2.08
N GLU A 279 6.91 -20.30 -1.12
CA GLU A 279 7.71 -19.11 -1.39
C GLU A 279 9.16 -19.50 -1.73
N GLY A 280 9.73 -20.46 -1.00
CA GLY A 280 11.11 -20.91 -1.18
C GLY A 280 12.13 -19.79 -0.94
N PHE A 281 11.83 -18.88 0.00
CA PHE A 281 12.61 -17.66 0.23
C PHE A 281 14.07 -17.91 0.63
N TRP A 282 14.37 -19.07 1.20
CA TRP A 282 15.73 -19.44 1.61
C TRP A 282 16.60 -19.92 0.45
N LEU A 283 16.00 -20.31 -0.67
CA LEU A 283 16.74 -20.87 -1.81
C LEU A 283 17.72 -19.83 -2.34
N PRO A 284 19.02 -20.14 -2.39
CA PRO A 284 20.01 -19.21 -2.92
C PRO A 284 19.71 -18.84 -4.37
N LYS A 285 19.62 -17.54 -4.64
CA LYS A 285 19.29 -16.98 -5.95
C LYS A 285 20.35 -16.02 -6.43
N TYR A 286 20.65 -16.08 -7.72
CA TYR A 286 21.47 -15.08 -8.40
C TYR A 286 20.69 -13.79 -8.61
N LEU A 287 19.47 -13.91 -9.12
CA LEU A 287 18.65 -12.78 -9.55
C LEU A 287 17.16 -13.10 -9.37
N SER A 288 16.33 -12.05 -9.30
CA SER A 288 14.88 -12.18 -9.29
C SER A 288 14.20 -11.13 -10.18
N ALA A 289 13.03 -11.48 -10.68
CA ALA A 289 12.13 -10.62 -11.45
C ALA A 289 10.72 -10.73 -10.89
N SER A 290 9.97 -9.64 -10.93
CA SER A 290 8.54 -9.64 -10.62
C SER A 290 7.81 -8.80 -11.63
N TYR A 291 6.67 -9.28 -12.11
CA TYR A 291 5.82 -8.58 -13.06
C TYR A 291 4.35 -8.87 -12.75
N SER A 292 3.47 -7.91 -12.97
CA SER A 292 2.03 -8.13 -12.90
C SER A 292 1.32 -7.52 -14.09
N THR A 293 0.25 -8.15 -14.52
CA THR A 293 -0.58 -7.70 -15.63
C THR A 293 -2.04 -7.80 -15.26
N ALA A 294 -2.81 -6.78 -15.64
CA ALA A 294 -4.26 -6.83 -15.54
C ALA A 294 -4.80 -7.97 -16.41
N ALA A 295 -5.84 -8.63 -15.91
CA ALA A 295 -6.61 -9.66 -16.59
C ALA A 295 -8.10 -9.38 -16.39
N ASN A 296 -8.96 -10.07 -17.16
CA ASN A 296 -10.39 -9.87 -17.05
C ASN A 296 -10.99 -10.76 -15.92
N PRO A 297 -11.68 -10.18 -14.92
CA PRO A 297 -12.30 -10.94 -13.85
C PRO A 297 -13.52 -11.78 -14.30
N TYR A 298 -13.98 -11.61 -15.53
CA TYR A 298 -15.19 -12.27 -16.07
C TYR A 298 -14.94 -13.11 -17.33
N THR A 299 -13.80 -12.98 -18.00
CA THR A 299 -13.49 -13.71 -19.24
C THR A 299 -12.08 -14.27 -19.23
N SER A 300 -11.79 -15.18 -20.17
CA SER A 300 -10.42 -15.57 -20.44
C SER A 300 -9.63 -14.41 -21.04
N THR A 301 -8.41 -14.23 -20.56
CA THR A 301 -7.42 -13.28 -21.07
C THR A 301 -6.15 -14.07 -21.37
N SER A 302 -5.66 -13.98 -22.61
CA SER A 302 -4.35 -14.50 -22.99
C SER A 302 -3.39 -13.36 -23.31
N GLY A 303 -2.11 -13.59 -23.07
CA GLY A 303 -1.09 -12.58 -23.31
C GLY A 303 0.32 -13.11 -23.17
N ARG A 304 1.27 -12.18 -23.26
CA ARG A 304 2.68 -12.40 -23.02
C ARG A 304 3.13 -11.51 -21.85
N ALA A 305 4.10 -12.00 -21.09
CA ALA A 305 4.69 -11.31 -19.96
C ALA A 305 6.22 -11.43 -20.04
N GLY A 306 6.88 -10.31 -20.31
CA GLY A 306 8.34 -10.23 -20.27
C GLY A 306 8.86 -10.03 -18.85
N LEU A 307 9.76 -10.91 -18.41
CA LEU A 307 10.34 -10.92 -17.07
C LEU A 307 11.80 -10.46 -17.16
N ILE A 308 12.04 -9.20 -16.86
CA ILE A 308 13.39 -8.63 -16.77
C ILE A 308 13.92 -8.87 -15.36
N PHE A 309 15.02 -9.61 -15.26
CA PHE A 309 15.66 -9.87 -13.97
C PHE A 309 16.36 -8.60 -13.49
N ASN A 310 16.05 -8.18 -12.27
CA ASN A 310 16.57 -6.95 -11.71
C ASN A 310 18.05 -7.13 -11.37
N SER A 311 18.93 -6.82 -12.33
CA SER A 311 20.38 -6.82 -12.10
C SER A 311 20.92 -5.41 -12.26
N SER A 312 21.21 -4.74 -11.15
CA SER A 312 22.36 -3.84 -11.17
C SER A 312 23.61 -4.73 -11.27
N THR A 313 24.07 -4.92 -12.52
CA THR A 313 25.44 -5.28 -12.93
C THR A 313 25.92 -6.74 -12.83
N VAL A 314 25.40 -7.66 -13.67
CA VAL A 314 26.18 -8.86 -14.07
C VAL A 314 27.09 -8.47 -15.24
N THR A 315 28.41 -8.44 -15.01
CA THR A 315 29.37 -8.08 -16.06
C THR A 315 29.35 -9.14 -17.17
N PHE A 316 29.36 -8.69 -18.42
CA PHE A 316 29.43 -9.60 -19.56
C PHE A 316 30.75 -10.41 -19.55
N SER A 317 30.66 -11.72 -19.32
CA SER A 317 31.78 -12.65 -19.44
C SER A 317 31.29 -14.09 -19.58
N GLN A 318 32.06 -14.96 -20.24
CA GLN A 318 31.72 -16.38 -20.39
C GLN A 318 31.56 -17.09 -19.05
N ALA A 319 32.39 -16.74 -18.06
CA ALA A 319 32.30 -17.33 -16.72
C ALA A 319 30.96 -17.00 -16.05
N ASN A 320 30.47 -15.77 -16.18
CA ASN A 320 29.17 -15.38 -15.64
C ASN A 320 28.02 -16.07 -16.38
N ILE A 321 28.10 -16.18 -17.71
CA ILE A 321 27.08 -16.88 -18.50
C ILE A 321 27.00 -18.36 -18.11
N ASN A 322 28.15 -19.03 -17.99
CA ASN A 322 28.21 -20.42 -17.53
C ASN A 322 27.61 -20.57 -16.12
N LYS A 323 27.86 -19.61 -15.22
CA LYS A 323 27.28 -19.58 -13.88
C LYS A 323 25.75 -19.40 -13.90
N LEU A 324 25.21 -18.60 -14.82
CA LEU A 324 23.76 -18.46 -15.00
C LEU A 324 23.15 -19.76 -15.56
N ASN A 325 23.78 -20.38 -16.55
CA ASN A 325 23.35 -21.64 -17.17
C ASN A 325 23.47 -22.86 -16.24
N SER A 326 24.33 -22.81 -15.21
CA SER A 326 24.40 -23.87 -14.20
C SER A 326 23.30 -23.79 -13.14
N GLY A 327 22.48 -22.73 -13.14
CA GLY A 327 21.39 -22.52 -12.21
C GLY A 327 20.07 -23.15 -12.66
N ALA A 328 18.97 -22.71 -12.04
CA ALA A 328 17.60 -23.09 -12.41
C ALA A 328 16.69 -21.86 -12.48
N LEU A 329 15.93 -21.72 -13.55
CA LEU A 329 14.92 -20.68 -13.70
C LEU A 329 13.61 -21.16 -13.07
N ARG A 330 13.27 -20.63 -11.89
CA ARG A 330 12.00 -20.89 -11.21
C ARG A 330 11.04 -19.73 -11.45
N ILE A 331 9.83 -20.01 -11.94
CA ILE A 331 8.79 -19.02 -12.18
C ILE A 331 7.52 -19.47 -11.46
N VAL A 332 7.00 -18.60 -10.60
CA VAL A 332 5.73 -18.77 -9.91
C VAL A 332 4.72 -17.83 -10.53
N VAL A 333 3.67 -18.39 -11.14
CA VAL A 333 2.55 -17.62 -11.70
C VAL A 333 1.36 -17.80 -10.78
N TYR A 334 0.75 -16.69 -10.38
CA TYR A 334 -0.35 -16.70 -9.41
C TYR A 334 -1.29 -15.52 -9.62
N ASN A 335 -2.47 -15.58 -9.03
CA ASN A 335 -3.53 -14.60 -9.27
C ASN A 335 -4.00 -13.85 -8.01
N SER A 336 -3.29 -14.03 -6.90
CA SER A 336 -3.58 -13.40 -5.62
C SER A 336 -2.39 -12.60 -5.15
N LYS A 337 -2.58 -11.31 -4.86
CA LYS A 337 -1.49 -10.41 -4.43
C LYS A 337 -0.69 -10.95 -3.23
N ASN A 338 -1.37 -11.64 -2.32
CA ASN A 338 -0.76 -12.31 -1.18
C ASN A 338 -0.87 -13.83 -1.36
N TYR A 339 0.13 -14.57 -0.88
CA TYR A 339 0.14 -16.05 -0.86
C TYR A 339 -0.98 -16.60 0.04
N SER A 340 -2.22 -16.60 -0.44
CA SER A 340 -3.39 -17.16 0.23
C SER A 340 -3.87 -18.44 -0.43
N VAL A 341 -4.49 -19.32 0.35
CA VAL A 341 -5.10 -20.58 -0.10
C VAL A 341 -6.62 -20.45 -0.27
N SER A 342 -7.10 -19.24 -0.62
CA SER A 342 -8.51 -19.01 -0.89
C SER A 342 -8.98 -19.84 -2.09
N ASN A 343 -10.27 -20.15 -2.19
CA ASN A 343 -10.81 -21.00 -3.27
C ASN A 343 -10.52 -20.44 -4.68
N ASN A 344 -10.32 -19.12 -4.81
CA ASN A 344 -10.02 -18.45 -6.07
C ASN A 344 -8.51 -18.26 -6.30
N SER A 345 -7.66 -18.58 -5.32
CA SER A 345 -6.21 -18.52 -5.48
C SER A 345 -5.71 -19.74 -6.26
N ARG A 346 -4.86 -19.49 -7.25
CA ARG A 346 -4.19 -20.49 -8.08
C ARG A 346 -2.72 -20.16 -8.17
N TYR A 347 -1.90 -21.19 -8.11
CA TYR A 347 -0.44 -21.10 -8.23
C TYR A 347 0.05 -22.13 -9.25
N LEU A 348 0.99 -21.70 -10.07
CA LEU A 348 1.66 -22.53 -11.05
C LEU A 348 3.16 -22.37 -10.86
N TYR A 349 3.84 -23.48 -10.56
CA TYR A 349 5.28 -23.53 -10.37
C TYR A 349 5.92 -24.12 -11.61
N LEU A 350 6.71 -23.31 -12.30
CA LEU A 350 7.42 -23.70 -13.51
C LEU A 350 8.92 -23.66 -13.21
N THR A 351 9.63 -24.70 -13.62
CA THR A 351 11.09 -24.78 -13.50
C THR A 351 11.69 -25.12 -14.84
N TYR A 352 12.66 -24.33 -15.28
CA TYR A 352 13.36 -24.50 -16.54
C TYR A 352 14.88 -24.48 -16.31
N THR A 353 15.61 -25.20 -17.16
CA THR A 353 17.07 -25.07 -17.22
C THR A 353 17.41 -23.84 -18.08
N PRO A 354 18.16 -22.86 -17.55
CA PRO A 354 18.61 -21.73 -18.34
C PRO A 354 19.56 -22.21 -19.45
N ASP A 355 19.29 -21.77 -20.67
CA ASP A 355 20.10 -22.07 -21.86
C ASP A 355 20.38 -20.77 -22.60
N TYR A 356 21.15 -19.90 -21.93
CA TYR A 356 21.56 -18.63 -22.50
C TYR A 356 22.70 -18.87 -23.48
N ALA A 357 22.40 -18.77 -24.78
CA ALA A 357 23.38 -18.76 -25.86
C ALA A 357 23.68 -17.31 -26.30
N ILE A 358 24.92 -17.06 -26.75
CA ILE A 358 25.33 -15.76 -27.27
C ILE A 358 25.84 -15.95 -28.68
N ASN A 359 25.04 -15.49 -29.64
CA ASN A 359 25.34 -15.55 -31.08
C ASN A 359 25.76 -14.16 -31.61
N GLY A 360 25.97 -13.19 -30.73
CA GLY A 360 26.37 -11.83 -31.05
C GLY A 360 26.29 -10.89 -29.84
N THR A 361 26.61 -9.62 -30.05
CA THR A 361 26.48 -8.56 -29.05
C THR A 361 25.77 -7.35 -29.65
N LEU A 362 24.92 -6.70 -28.85
CA LEU A 362 24.28 -5.44 -29.22
C LEU A 362 24.56 -4.40 -28.14
N SER A 363 25.26 -3.33 -28.49
CA SER A 363 25.59 -2.23 -27.58
C SER A 363 24.78 -1.00 -27.97
N ILE A 364 23.91 -0.58 -27.05
CA ILE A 364 23.00 0.57 -27.16
C ILE A 364 23.03 1.34 -25.81
N PRO A 365 22.86 2.67 -25.81
CA PRO A 365 22.70 3.46 -24.58
C PRO A 365 21.48 3.00 -23.75
N THR A 366 21.59 3.03 -22.43
CA THR A 366 20.49 2.60 -21.52
C THR A 366 19.27 3.50 -21.58
N SER A 367 19.47 4.78 -21.86
CA SER A 367 18.43 5.78 -21.97
C SER A 367 18.60 6.54 -23.27
N ILE A 368 17.53 6.60 -24.05
CA ILE A 368 17.53 7.18 -25.39
C ILE A 368 16.53 8.33 -25.40
N SER A 369 17.01 9.54 -25.70
CA SER A 369 16.13 10.69 -25.81
C SER A 369 15.11 10.46 -26.94
N PRO A 370 13.81 10.68 -26.70
CA PRO A 370 12.79 10.51 -27.73
C PRO A 370 13.14 11.29 -29.00
N GLY A 371 12.97 10.66 -30.17
CA GLY A 371 13.22 11.28 -31.48
C GLY A 371 14.68 11.58 -31.82
N SER A 372 15.63 11.25 -30.95
CA SER A 372 17.07 11.41 -31.21
C SER A 372 17.67 10.21 -31.96
N SER A 373 18.77 10.46 -32.67
CA SER A 373 19.59 9.41 -33.28
C SER A 373 20.61 8.92 -32.26
N PHE A 374 20.78 7.61 -32.15
CA PHE A 374 21.83 6.99 -31.33
C PHE A 374 22.58 5.90 -32.11
N GLU A 375 23.80 5.62 -31.67
CA GLU A 375 24.64 4.59 -32.26
C GLU A 375 24.33 3.22 -31.64
N ALA A 376 24.10 2.22 -32.49
CA ALA A 376 24.02 0.82 -32.11
C ALA A 376 25.23 0.08 -32.68
N ALA A 377 26.10 -0.43 -31.79
CA ALA A 377 27.24 -1.25 -32.18
C ALA A 377 26.86 -2.73 -32.11
N ILE A 378 26.95 -3.41 -33.27
CA ILE A 378 26.45 -4.77 -33.45
C ILE A 378 27.63 -5.67 -33.80
N VAL A 379 27.69 -6.83 -33.17
CA VAL A 379 28.61 -7.92 -33.54
C VAL A 379 27.80 -9.19 -33.70
N ILE A 380 27.98 -9.91 -34.80
CA ILE A 380 27.32 -11.19 -35.06
C ILE A 380 28.40 -12.28 -35.16
N PHE A 381 28.18 -13.38 -34.44
CA PHE A 381 29.07 -14.53 -34.43
C PHE A 381 28.55 -15.60 -35.39
N THR A 382 29.11 -15.67 -36.60
CA THR A 382 28.68 -16.66 -37.61
C THR A 382 29.32 -18.02 -37.39
N HIS A 383 30.45 -18.08 -36.70
CA HIS A 383 31.29 -19.26 -36.53
C HIS A 383 31.66 -19.99 -37.84
N SER A 384 31.52 -19.33 -39.00
CA SER A 384 31.80 -19.91 -40.31
C SER A 384 33.15 -19.43 -40.83
N ALA A 385 34.00 -20.36 -41.27
CA ALA A 385 35.24 -20.04 -41.96
C ALA A 385 35.02 -19.63 -43.43
N VAL A 386 33.85 -19.96 -44.00
CA VAL A 386 33.47 -19.64 -45.37
C VAL A 386 32.51 -18.45 -45.38
N PRO A 387 32.62 -17.51 -46.33
CA PRO A 387 31.66 -16.41 -46.46
C PRO A 387 30.22 -16.91 -46.56
N ILE A 388 29.37 -16.44 -45.64
CA ILE A 388 27.93 -16.66 -45.67
C ILE A 388 27.21 -15.32 -45.85
N GLY A 389 26.10 -15.36 -46.60
CA GLY A 389 25.21 -14.21 -46.72
C GLY A 389 24.39 -14.02 -45.45
N VAL A 390 24.52 -12.86 -44.82
CA VAL A 390 23.76 -12.46 -43.64
C VAL A 390 22.94 -11.23 -44.00
N GLN A 391 21.63 -11.30 -43.76
CA GLN A 391 20.72 -10.16 -43.87
C GLN A 391 20.07 -9.95 -42.50
N PRO A 392 20.72 -9.20 -41.59
CA PRO A 392 20.17 -8.95 -40.28
C PRO A 392 19.15 -7.81 -40.32
N HIS A 393 18.24 -7.80 -39.36
CA HIS A 393 17.38 -6.66 -39.07
C HIS A 393 17.29 -6.45 -37.56
N ILE A 394 16.91 -5.25 -37.14
CA ILE A 394 16.66 -4.94 -35.72
C ILE A 394 15.17 -4.81 -35.52
N THR A 395 14.60 -5.65 -34.67
CA THR A 395 13.21 -5.49 -34.22
C THR A 395 13.21 -4.96 -32.80
N ILE A 396 12.47 -3.87 -32.58
CA ILE A 396 12.28 -3.27 -31.26
C ILE A 396 10.95 -3.77 -30.70
N TYR A 397 11.02 -4.45 -29.56
CA TYR A 397 9.86 -4.96 -28.84
C TYR A 397 9.59 -4.13 -27.59
N ASN A 398 8.32 -3.97 -27.24
CA ASN A 398 7.97 -3.55 -25.89
C ASN A 398 8.39 -4.66 -24.89
N THR A 399 9.08 -4.30 -23.82
CA THR A 399 9.59 -5.26 -22.81
C THR A 399 8.50 -6.10 -22.17
N THR A 400 7.30 -5.55 -22.05
CA THR A 400 6.21 -6.13 -21.27
C THR A 400 5.38 -7.11 -22.09
N THR A 401 4.90 -6.66 -23.24
CA THR A 401 4.03 -7.45 -24.14
C THR A 401 4.80 -8.24 -25.18
N HIS A 402 6.07 -7.91 -25.40
CA HIS A 402 6.88 -8.40 -26.51
C HIS A 402 6.19 -8.23 -27.87
N SER A 403 5.43 -7.13 -28.03
CA SER A 403 4.88 -6.71 -29.32
C SER A 403 5.93 -5.87 -30.07
N ALA A 404 6.16 -6.20 -31.34
CA ALA A 404 7.05 -5.41 -32.20
C ALA A 404 6.49 -4.00 -32.38
N VAL A 405 7.33 -2.99 -32.18
CA VAL A 405 6.98 -1.57 -32.30
C VAL A 405 7.65 -0.96 -33.53
N SER A 406 8.85 -1.43 -33.88
CA SER A 406 9.59 -0.98 -35.06
C SER A 406 10.51 -2.08 -35.56
N THR A 407 10.68 -2.17 -36.88
CA THR A 407 11.65 -3.07 -37.52
C THR A 407 12.51 -2.25 -38.48
N ILE A 408 13.83 -2.41 -38.37
CA ILE A 408 14.82 -1.66 -39.12
C ILE A 408 15.69 -2.67 -39.86
N GLU A 409 15.53 -2.74 -41.18
CA GLU A 409 16.34 -3.59 -42.05
C GLU A 409 17.79 -3.11 -42.07
N LEU A 410 18.74 -4.03 -41.94
CA LEU A 410 20.16 -3.76 -42.07
C LEU A 410 20.64 -4.24 -43.44
N LYS A 411 21.77 -3.69 -43.90
CA LYS A 411 22.33 -4.06 -45.21
C LYS A 411 22.75 -5.54 -45.20
N TYR A 412 22.45 -6.22 -46.31
CA TYR A 412 23.02 -7.53 -46.60
C TYR A 412 24.55 -7.47 -46.59
N ALA A 413 25.18 -8.46 -45.96
CA ALA A 413 26.63 -8.61 -45.89
C ALA A 413 27.03 -10.05 -46.20
N ASN A 414 28.07 -10.22 -47.01
CA ASN A 414 28.70 -11.53 -47.24
C ASN A 414 29.99 -11.61 -46.41
N VAL A 415 29.99 -12.42 -45.37
CA VAL A 415 30.96 -12.33 -44.26
C VAL A 415 31.46 -13.71 -43.85
N ALA A 416 32.76 -13.80 -43.58
CA ALA A 416 33.39 -14.96 -42.95
C ALA A 416 33.81 -14.59 -41.52
N GLY A 417 33.60 -15.48 -40.57
CA GLY A 417 33.89 -15.27 -39.15
C GLY A 417 32.95 -14.28 -38.48
N ASN A 418 33.41 -13.72 -37.35
CA ASN A 418 32.66 -12.70 -36.62
C ASN A 418 32.78 -11.36 -37.36
N PHE A 419 31.68 -10.65 -37.50
CA PHE A 419 31.69 -9.33 -38.12
C PHE A 419 30.95 -8.32 -37.26
N SER A 420 31.38 -7.06 -37.38
CA SER A 420 30.83 -5.95 -36.60
C SER A 420 30.49 -4.79 -37.52
N PHE A 421 29.46 -4.04 -37.16
CA PHE A 421 29.09 -2.81 -37.84
C PHE A 421 28.36 -1.87 -36.90
N LEU A 422 28.36 -0.59 -37.28
CA LEU A 422 27.71 0.49 -36.57
C LEU A 422 26.48 0.93 -37.36
N GLN A 423 25.36 1.08 -36.66
CA GLN A 423 24.12 1.58 -37.25
C GLN A 423 23.57 2.71 -36.39
N PHE A 424 23.30 3.86 -37.01
CA PHE A 424 22.57 4.93 -36.34
C PHE A 424 21.07 4.65 -36.43
N LEU A 425 20.40 4.61 -35.27
CA LEU A 425 18.98 4.32 -35.14
C LEU A 425 18.24 5.57 -34.67
N ARG A 426 17.05 5.80 -35.24
CA ARG A 426 16.12 6.86 -34.84
C ARG A 426 14.68 6.32 -34.82
N PRO A 427 14.36 5.42 -33.87
CA PRO A 427 13.04 4.80 -33.81
C PRO A 427 11.97 5.81 -33.37
N ASP A 428 10.79 5.75 -34.00
CA ASP A 428 9.63 6.59 -33.67
C ASP A 428 8.80 5.93 -32.55
N ILE A 429 9.39 5.88 -31.36
CA ILE A 429 8.85 5.18 -30.19
C ILE A 429 8.65 6.14 -29.02
N GLY A 430 7.53 5.98 -28.31
CA GLY A 430 7.19 6.77 -27.13
C GLY A 430 7.96 6.36 -25.88
N PRO A 431 7.65 6.95 -24.71
CA PRO A 431 8.23 6.56 -23.45
C PRO A 431 7.93 5.11 -23.04
N GLY A 432 8.91 4.44 -22.44
CA GLY A 432 8.78 3.07 -21.95
C GLY A 432 10.09 2.29 -22.02
N ASP A 433 10.05 1.03 -21.59
CA ASP A 433 11.19 0.11 -21.66
C ASP A 433 11.06 -0.83 -22.86
N TYR A 434 12.16 -0.98 -23.61
CA TYR A 434 12.19 -1.67 -24.89
C TYR A 434 13.36 -2.65 -24.99
N ILE A 435 13.15 -3.69 -25.80
CA ILE A 435 14.18 -4.66 -26.18
C ILE A 435 14.47 -4.46 -27.67
N ALA A 436 15.68 -4.08 -28.02
CA ALA A 436 16.15 -4.15 -29.40
C ALA A 436 16.75 -5.54 -29.62
N GLU A 437 16.28 -6.25 -30.64
CA GLU A 437 16.76 -7.59 -30.98
C GLU A 437 17.31 -7.60 -32.40
N VAL A 438 18.58 -7.98 -32.55
CA VAL A 438 19.19 -8.22 -33.85
C VAL A 438 18.81 -9.64 -34.26
N GLN A 439 18.05 -9.76 -35.34
CA GLN A 439 17.53 -11.02 -35.84
C GLN A 439 18.09 -11.33 -37.22
N SER A 440 18.16 -12.62 -37.57
CA SER A 440 18.38 -13.07 -38.94
C SER A 440 17.14 -12.79 -39.81
N PHE A 441 17.29 -12.94 -41.13
CA PHE A 441 16.15 -12.91 -42.05
C PHE A 441 15.02 -13.90 -41.68
N SER A 442 15.35 -15.02 -41.04
CA SER A 442 14.37 -16.01 -40.58
C SER A 442 13.77 -15.70 -39.19
N GLY A 443 14.11 -14.56 -38.59
CA GLY A 443 13.65 -14.17 -37.25
C GLY A 443 14.41 -14.84 -36.11
N THR A 444 15.56 -15.46 -36.37
CA THR A 444 16.38 -16.07 -35.32
C THR A 444 17.19 -14.99 -34.59
N PRO A 445 17.12 -14.87 -33.26
CA PRO A 445 17.90 -13.87 -32.52
C PRO A 445 19.40 -14.14 -32.58
N TYR A 446 20.18 -13.12 -32.91
CA TYR A 446 21.63 -13.08 -32.71
C TYR A 446 22.00 -12.50 -31.35
N SER A 447 21.39 -11.36 -31.01
CA SER A 447 21.62 -10.65 -29.75
C SER A 447 20.48 -9.70 -29.43
N SER A 448 20.40 -9.27 -28.18
CA SER A 448 19.34 -8.38 -27.70
C SER A 448 19.90 -7.36 -26.73
N ALA A 449 19.34 -6.16 -26.67
CA ALA A 449 19.72 -5.12 -25.71
C ALA A 449 18.49 -4.48 -25.08
N LEU A 450 18.62 -4.14 -23.80
CA LEU A 450 17.60 -3.44 -23.03
C LEU A 450 17.92 -1.94 -23.01
N PHE A 451 16.93 -1.13 -23.35
CA PHE A 451 17.02 0.33 -23.25
C PHE A 451 15.67 0.93 -22.85
N SER A 452 15.69 2.17 -22.40
CA SER A 452 14.52 2.92 -21.94
C SER A 452 14.40 4.23 -22.72
N VAL A 453 13.16 4.62 -23.01
CA VAL A 453 12.82 5.96 -23.49
C VAL A 453 12.19 6.70 -22.31
N PRO A 454 12.83 7.74 -21.78
CA PRO A 454 12.37 8.42 -20.58
C PRO A 454 11.00 9.09 -20.77
N PRO A 455 10.24 9.31 -19.69
CA PRO A 455 8.95 9.99 -19.75
C PRO A 455 9.10 11.40 -20.35
N ILE A 456 8.06 11.82 -21.04
CA ILE A 456 7.95 13.17 -21.60
C ILE A 456 7.07 13.99 -20.67
N ASN A 457 7.61 15.08 -20.16
CA ASN A 457 6.90 16.02 -19.33
C ASN A 457 6.32 17.14 -20.20
N ILE A 458 5.01 17.33 -20.12
CA ILE A 458 4.27 18.33 -20.90
C ILE A 458 3.69 19.35 -19.92
N ALA A 459 4.11 20.60 -20.07
CA ALA A 459 3.64 21.72 -19.24
C ALA A 459 3.08 22.84 -20.12
N LEU A 460 1.93 23.40 -19.74
CA LEU A 460 1.41 24.61 -20.36
C LEU A 460 2.15 25.82 -19.76
N THR A 461 2.99 26.46 -20.57
CA THR A 461 3.83 27.61 -20.14
C THR A 461 3.11 28.94 -20.28
N HIS A 462 2.28 29.07 -21.32
CA HIS A 462 1.46 30.24 -21.55
C HIS A 462 0.08 29.83 -22.06
N SER A 463 -0.96 30.41 -21.48
CA SER A 463 -2.34 30.24 -21.92
C SER A 463 -3.01 31.60 -22.08
N ASN A 464 -3.49 31.86 -23.28
CA ASN A 464 -4.33 33.00 -23.58
C ASN A 464 -5.69 32.50 -24.04
N PHE A 465 -6.57 32.25 -23.08
CA PHE A 465 -7.92 31.74 -23.34
C PHE A 465 -8.78 32.72 -24.15
N THR A 466 -8.48 34.02 -24.12
CA THR A 466 -9.22 35.04 -24.89
C THR A 466 -8.84 34.99 -26.36
N ASN A 467 -7.55 34.87 -26.66
CA ASN A 467 -7.04 34.77 -28.04
C ASN A 467 -6.94 33.33 -28.54
N ASN A 468 -7.38 32.35 -27.75
CA ASN A 468 -7.27 30.92 -28.04
C ASN A 468 -5.85 30.47 -28.45
N ASN A 469 -4.83 31.00 -27.78
CA ASN A 469 -3.43 30.68 -28.05
C ASN A 469 -2.81 30.00 -26.82
N TYR A 470 -2.13 28.88 -27.04
CA TYR A 470 -1.57 28.01 -26.01
C TYR A 470 -0.13 27.64 -26.38
N LEU A 471 0.79 27.75 -25.41
CA LEU A 471 2.20 27.39 -25.58
C LEU A 471 2.57 26.29 -24.59
N PHE A 472 2.88 25.10 -25.11
CA PHE A 472 3.34 23.96 -24.32
C PHE A 472 4.86 23.87 -24.35
N SER A 473 5.46 23.52 -23.22
CA SER A 473 6.85 23.08 -23.09
C SER A 473 6.89 21.57 -22.90
N LEU A 474 7.73 20.91 -23.69
CA LEU A 474 7.91 19.47 -23.75
C LEU A 474 9.39 19.17 -23.46
N THR A 475 9.62 18.50 -22.34
CA THR A 475 10.97 18.11 -21.91
C THR A 475 11.05 16.63 -21.60
N SER A 476 12.22 16.03 -21.76
CA SER A 476 12.51 14.67 -21.29
C SER A 476 13.84 14.68 -20.56
N GLN A 477 13.87 14.17 -19.33
CA GLN A 477 15.01 14.31 -18.40
C GLN A 477 15.53 15.76 -18.25
N GLY A 478 14.63 16.74 -18.38
CA GLY A 478 14.97 18.17 -18.29
C GLY A 478 15.51 18.79 -19.58
N ALA A 479 15.78 18.02 -20.64
CA ALA A 479 16.19 18.53 -21.94
C ALA A 479 14.98 18.81 -22.86
N PRO A 480 14.97 19.90 -23.65
CA PRO A 480 13.90 20.20 -24.59
C PRO A 480 13.89 19.25 -25.79
N LEU A 481 12.73 18.74 -26.16
CA LEU A 481 12.57 17.85 -27.33
C LEU A 481 12.58 18.65 -28.64
N SER A 482 13.10 18.11 -29.74
CA SER A 482 13.10 18.78 -31.05
C SER A 482 13.01 17.80 -32.21
N GLY A 483 12.43 18.24 -33.34
CA GLY A 483 12.39 17.46 -34.57
C GLY A 483 11.44 16.26 -34.57
N ILE A 484 10.49 16.23 -33.63
CA ILE A 484 9.46 15.19 -33.49
C ILE A 484 8.15 15.73 -34.09
N PRO A 485 7.53 15.03 -35.04
CA PRO A 485 6.21 15.41 -35.54
C PRO A 485 5.13 15.19 -34.47
N TYR A 486 4.16 16.09 -34.39
CA TYR A 486 3.03 15.98 -33.47
C TYR A 486 1.71 16.35 -34.14
N THR A 487 0.62 15.84 -33.57
CA THR A 487 -0.74 16.31 -33.82
C THR A 487 -1.41 16.62 -32.48
N ILE A 488 -1.83 17.87 -32.27
CA ILE A 488 -2.53 18.29 -31.04
C ILE A 488 -4.02 18.52 -31.32
N TYR A 489 -4.87 18.10 -30.39
CA TYR A 489 -6.33 18.28 -30.43
C TYR A 489 -6.80 18.97 -29.15
N LEU A 490 -7.69 19.96 -29.26
CA LEU A 490 -8.50 20.43 -28.14
C LEU A 490 -9.86 19.74 -28.14
N ASN A 491 -10.19 19.03 -27.06
CA ASN A 491 -11.45 18.30 -26.87
C ASN A 491 -11.82 17.37 -28.05
N GLY A 492 -10.82 16.90 -28.80
CA GLY A 492 -10.98 16.02 -29.96
C GLY A 492 -11.40 16.69 -31.28
N ILE A 493 -11.60 18.02 -31.31
CA ILE A 493 -12.25 18.71 -32.45
C ILE A 493 -11.26 19.45 -33.36
N TYR A 494 -10.22 20.05 -32.79
CA TYR A 494 -9.33 20.99 -33.51
C TYR A 494 -7.92 20.41 -33.71
N PRO A 495 -7.67 19.57 -34.72
CA PRO A 495 -6.33 19.05 -35.01
C PRO A 495 -5.40 20.15 -35.54
N GLU A 496 -4.20 20.26 -34.99
CA GLU A 496 -3.09 21.00 -35.57
C GLU A 496 -1.86 20.08 -35.64
N ASN A 497 -1.23 20.02 -36.82
CA ASN A 497 -0.01 19.24 -37.05
C ASN A 497 1.20 20.18 -37.01
N GLY A 498 2.30 19.72 -36.42
CA GLY A 498 3.53 20.48 -36.40
C GLY A 498 4.75 19.61 -36.15
N THR A 499 5.88 20.26 -35.94
CA THR A 499 7.12 19.63 -35.47
C THR A 499 7.63 20.40 -34.27
N ILE A 500 7.98 19.69 -33.19
CA ILE A 500 8.45 20.33 -31.97
C ILE A 500 9.77 21.05 -32.26
N GLN A 501 9.85 22.33 -31.88
CA GLN A 501 11.07 23.13 -32.01
C GLN A 501 11.48 23.62 -30.62
N ASN A 502 12.71 23.30 -30.21
CA ASN A 502 13.29 23.69 -28.93
C ASN A 502 12.38 23.41 -27.73
N GLY A 503 11.70 22.27 -27.73
CA GLY A 503 10.81 21.83 -26.67
C GLY A 503 9.48 22.58 -26.62
N THR A 504 9.07 23.28 -27.68
CA THR A 504 7.83 24.06 -27.67
C THR A 504 6.82 23.61 -28.72
N ILE A 505 5.54 23.64 -28.34
CA ILE A 505 4.39 23.52 -29.23
C ILE A 505 3.55 24.78 -29.06
N SER A 506 3.47 25.59 -30.11
CA SER A 506 2.50 26.69 -30.21
C SER A 506 1.23 26.13 -30.83
N TYR A 507 0.10 26.32 -30.18
CA TYR A 507 -1.20 25.82 -30.62
C TYR A 507 -2.22 26.96 -30.61
N SER A 508 -2.79 27.26 -31.77
CA SER A 508 -3.70 28.39 -31.95
C SER A 508 -5.00 27.94 -32.61
N LEU A 509 -6.14 28.18 -31.96
CA LEU A 509 -7.42 27.81 -32.54
C LEU A 509 -7.80 28.72 -33.72
N PRO A 510 -8.59 28.23 -34.69
CA PRO A 510 -9.08 29.04 -35.79
C PRO A 510 -9.79 30.31 -35.31
N ARG A 511 -9.62 31.42 -36.05
CA ARG A 511 -10.32 32.67 -35.79
C ARG A 511 -11.84 32.45 -35.80
N GLY A 512 -12.54 32.98 -34.80
CA GLY A 512 -13.99 32.79 -34.62
C GLY A 512 -14.38 31.63 -33.71
N THR A 513 -13.42 30.88 -33.17
CA THR A 513 -13.70 29.82 -32.17
C THR A 513 -14.21 30.46 -30.87
N GLN A 514 -15.33 29.94 -30.35
CA GLN A 514 -15.90 30.41 -29.09
C GLN A 514 -14.92 30.15 -27.93
N GLN A 515 -14.91 31.06 -26.95
CA GLN A 515 -14.12 30.89 -25.75
C GLN A 515 -14.69 29.72 -24.93
N PHE A 516 -13.86 28.71 -24.67
CA PHE A 516 -14.25 27.55 -23.87
C PHE A 516 -14.00 27.81 -22.39
N TYR A 517 -14.93 27.39 -21.53
CA TYR A 517 -14.80 27.44 -20.07
C TYR A 517 -14.81 26.02 -19.48
N GLY A 518 -14.25 25.85 -18.29
CA GLY A 518 -14.09 24.58 -17.60
C GLY A 518 -12.78 23.85 -17.96
N ASN A 519 -12.86 22.52 -17.99
CA ASN A 519 -11.71 21.66 -18.27
C ASN A 519 -11.48 21.53 -19.78
N LEU A 520 -10.30 21.95 -20.23
CA LEU A 520 -9.84 21.89 -21.61
C LEU A 520 -8.85 20.74 -21.74
N ASN A 521 -9.26 19.68 -22.44
CA ASN A 521 -8.42 18.51 -22.64
C ASN A 521 -7.66 18.62 -23.96
N PHE A 522 -6.35 18.81 -23.85
CA PHE A 522 -5.41 18.77 -24.96
C PHE A 522 -4.89 17.35 -25.12
N ARG A 523 -5.13 16.75 -26.28
CA ARG A 523 -4.54 15.46 -26.66
C ARG A 523 -3.42 15.69 -27.67
N ILE A 524 -2.19 15.37 -27.33
CA ILE A 524 -1.01 15.49 -28.19
C ILE A 524 -0.59 14.08 -28.64
N ALA A 525 -0.74 13.77 -29.91
CA ALA A 525 -0.29 12.53 -30.53
C ALA A 525 1.12 12.73 -31.11
N MET A 526 2.10 11.96 -30.62
CA MET A 526 3.48 11.94 -31.12
C MET A 526 4.15 10.63 -30.74
N LEU A 527 5.17 10.19 -31.49
CA LEU A 527 5.93 8.96 -31.19
C LEU A 527 5.04 7.70 -31.04
N SER A 528 4.01 7.60 -31.88
CA SER A 528 2.98 6.55 -31.78
C SER A 528 2.24 6.47 -30.42
N THR A 529 2.27 7.54 -29.63
CA THR A 529 1.63 7.63 -28.31
C THR A 529 0.74 8.88 -28.19
N ASN A 530 -0.29 8.79 -27.37
CA ASN A 530 -1.20 9.91 -27.09
C ASN A 530 -0.97 10.43 -25.67
N PHE A 531 -0.59 11.68 -25.55
CA PHE A 531 -0.46 12.39 -24.29
C PHE A 531 -1.69 13.25 -24.07
N THR A 532 -2.14 13.35 -22.82
CA THR A 532 -3.26 14.22 -22.44
C THR A 532 -2.80 15.25 -21.43
N TYR A 533 -3.24 16.50 -21.61
CA TYR A 533 -3.00 17.59 -20.69
C TYR A 533 -4.33 18.32 -20.47
N THR A 534 -4.73 18.49 -19.20
CA THR A 534 -5.98 19.21 -18.88
C THR A 534 -5.64 20.58 -18.32
N ALA A 535 -6.03 21.64 -19.04
CA ALA A 535 -6.01 23.00 -18.52
C ALA A 535 -7.38 23.36 -17.95
N VAL A 536 -7.42 24.23 -16.94
CA VAL A 536 -8.68 24.73 -16.36
C VAL A 536 -8.82 26.20 -16.71
N HIS A 537 -9.88 26.55 -17.41
CA HIS A 537 -10.28 27.93 -17.60
C HIS A 537 -11.55 28.18 -16.78
N PRO A 538 -11.45 28.73 -15.56
CA PRO A 538 -12.61 28.88 -14.69
C PRO A 538 -13.70 29.70 -15.40
N SER A 539 -14.94 29.22 -15.31
CA SER A 539 -16.08 30.01 -15.79
C SER A 539 -16.11 31.34 -15.06
N PRO A 540 -16.48 32.46 -15.73
CA PRO A 540 -16.64 33.73 -15.07
C PRO A 540 -17.70 33.56 -13.99
N THR A 541 -17.27 33.55 -12.74
CA THR A 541 -18.18 33.55 -11.62
C THR A 541 -18.86 34.91 -11.60
N ILE A 542 -20.18 34.93 -11.72
CA ILE A 542 -20.96 36.11 -11.38
C ILE A 542 -20.78 36.30 -9.87
N SER A 543 -19.79 37.10 -9.50
CA SER A 543 -19.70 37.62 -8.13
C SER A 543 -20.92 38.50 -7.96
N ILE A 544 -21.88 38.03 -7.17
CA ILE A 544 -22.93 38.89 -6.63
C ILE A 544 -22.35 39.43 -5.33
N PRO A 545 -21.96 40.72 -5.27
CA PRO A 545 -21.48 41.33 -4.04
C PRO A 545 -22.45 41.06 -2.90
N SER A 546 -21.91 40.82 -1.69
CA SER A 546 -22.70 40.59 -0.49
C SER A 546 -23.73 41.71 -0.26
N GLU A 547 -23.39 42.93 -0.66
CA GLU A 547 -24.24 44.12 -0.66
C GLU A 547 -25.59 43.89 -1.36
N TYR A 548 -25.63 43.20 -2.50
CA TYR A 548 -26.90 42.93 -3.22
C TYR A 548 -27.73 41.83 -2.54
N VAL A 549 -27.07 40.86 -1.91
CA VAL A 549 -27.74 39.82 -1.11
C VAL A 549 -28.30 40.43 0.17
N GLU A 550 -27.56 41.31 0.83
CA GLU A 550 -27.99 42.07 2.00
C GLU A 550 -29.16 42.99 1.67
N ILE A 551 -29.12 43.71 0.54
CA ILE A 551 -30.25 44.52 0.07
C ILE A 551 -31.48 43.65 -0.22
N ALA A 552 -31.30 42.47 -0.83
CA ALA A 552 -32.41 41.55 -1.08
C ALA A 552 -33.02 41.02 0.23
N VAL A 553 -32.19 40.67 1.21
CA VAL A 553 -32.63 40.22 2.55
C VAL A 553 -33.33 41.35 3.31
N VAL A 554 -32.78 42.56 3.30
CA VAL A 554 -33.41 43.75 3.90
C VAL A 554 -34.73 44.06 3.21
N ALA A 555 -34.79 44.01 1.88
CA ALA A 555 -36.03 44.23 1.14
C ALA A 555 -37.09 43.18 1.49
N ILE A 556 -36.73 41.91 1.63
CA ILE A 556 -37.64 40.84 2.06
C ILE A 556 -38.11 41.05 3.51
N ILE A 557 -37.21 41.43 4.42
CA ILE A 557 -37.54 41.72 5.82
C ILE A 557 -38.46 42.93 5.92
N VAL A 558 -38.18 44.01 5.18
CA VAL A 558 -39.03 45.21 5.12
C VAL A 558 -40.39 44.88 4.51
N LEU A 559 -40.44 44.09 3.43
CA LEU A 559 -41.68 43.64 2.83
C LEU A 559 -42.50 42.79 3.81
N LEU A 560 -41.86 41.89 4.56
CA LEU A 560 -42.48 41.08 5.62
C LEU A 560 -42.97 41.94 6.78
N LEU A 561 -42.18 42.91 7.24
CA LEU A 561 -42.56 43.86 8.30
C LEU A 561 -43.75 44.72 7.88
N VAL A 562 -43.73 45.27 6.67
CA VAL A 562 -44.80 46.14 6.15
C VAL A 562 -46.09 45.34 5.89
N THR A 563 -45.99 44.07 5.51
CA THR A 563 -47.16 43.22 5.25
C THR A 563 -47.74 42.55 6.50
N LEU A 564 -46.92 42.20 7.49
CA LEU A 564 -47.37 41.54 8.73
C LEU A 564 -47.66 42.54 9.87
N VAL A 565 -46.96 43.68 9.94
CA VAL A 565 -47.03 44.64 11.05
C VAL A 565 -47.69 45.95 10.59
N ARG A 566 -48.95 45.86 10.11
CA ARG A 566 -49.80 47.05 10.00
C ARG A 566 -50.58 47.22 11.30
N ALA A 567 -49.99 47.96 12.24
CA ALA A 567 -50.63 48.26 13.52
C ALA A 567 -51.83 49.20 13.32
N PRO A 568 -52.98 48.98 13.99
CA PRO A 568 -54.06 49.96 14.02
C PRO A 568 -53.65 51.17 14.87
N ASN A 569 -53.98 52.38 14.42
CA ASN A 569 -53.77 53.62 15.18
C ASN A 569 -54.37 53.47 16.59
N ARG A 570 -53.52 53.63 17.61
CA ARG A 570 -53.92 53.73 19.01
C ARG A 570 -53.27 54.98 19.59
N ASP A 571 -54.09 55.77 20.26
CA ASP A 571 -53.66 56.90 21.08
C ASP A 571 -52.74 56.42 22.21
N GLU A 572 -51.63 57.10 22.39
CA GLU A 572 -50.62 56.78 23.40
C GLU A 572 -51.06 57.33 24.76
N PHE A 573 -51.22 56.41 25.73
CA PHE A 573 -51.19 56.73 27.16
C PHE A 573 -50.01 55.99 27.77
N TYR A 574 -49.16 56.71 28.50
CA TYR A 574 -48.07 56.14 29.28
C TYR A 574 -48.65 55.52 30.56
N ILE A 575 -48.55 54.21 30.67
CA ILE A 575 -48.71 53.48 31.94
C ILE A 575 -47.31 53.04 32.34
N ASP A 576 -46.86 53.54 33.49
CA ASP A 576 -45.64 53.11 34.16
C ASP A 576 -45.84 51.65 34.62
N VAL A 577 -45.14 50.71 33.99
CA VAL A 577 -45.28 49.27 34.28
C VAL A 577 -44.20 48.89 35.30
N PRO A 578 -44.59 48.47 36.52
CA PRO A 578 -43.64 48.06 37.54
C PRO A 578 -42.94 46.75 37.16
N ASN A 579 -41.72 46.56 37.68
CA ASN A 579 -40.90 45.36 37.53
C ASN A 579 -41.74 44.07 37.48
N LEU A 580 -41.69 43.36 36.36
CA LEU A 580 -42.26 42.02 36.24
C LEU A 580 -41.72 41.16 37.39
N PRO A 581 -42.58 40.45 38.14
CA PRO A 581 -42.12 39.58 39.21
C PRO A 581 -41.21 38.51 38.59
N LYS A 582 -39.99 38.37 39.13
CA LYS A 582 -39.11 37.24 38.79
C LYS A 582 -39.93 35.96 38.96
N HIS A 583 -40.07 35.18 37.89
CA HIS A 583 -40.69 33.87 37.99
C HIS A 583 -40.02 33.11 39.15
N PRO A 584 -40.79 32.55 40.10
CA PRO A 584 -40.21 31.85 41.23
C PRO A 584 -39.39 30.68 40.71
N SER A 585 -38.06 30.78 40.83
CA SER A 585 -37.14 29.69 40.52
C SER A 585 -37.29 28.65 41.62
N THR A 586 -37.90 27.50 41.29
CA THR A 586 -37.92 26.36 42.19
C THR A 586 -36.53 25.73 42.22
N PRO A 587 -35.89 25.58 43.39
CA PRO A 587 -34.62 24.89 43.48
C PRO A 587 -34.83 23.41 43.15
N ILE A 588 -34.19 22.94 42.08
CA ILE A 588 -34.24 21.54 41.65
C ILE A 588 -33.00 20.84 42.20
N LYS A 589 -33.18 19.77 42.98
CA LYS A 589 -32.07 18.92 43.43
C LYS A 589 -31.86 17.82 42.40
N ILE A 590 -30.68 17.79 41.78
CA ILE A 590 -30.28 16.75 40.82
C ILE A 590 -29.33 15.80 41.55
N LYS A 591 -29.48 14.49 41.34
CA LYS A 591 -28.56 13.51 41.93
C LYS A 591 -27.24 13.51 41.17
N GLU A 592 -26.14 13.48 41.90
CA GLU A 592 -24.78 13.43 41.37
C GLU A 592 -24.60 12.33 40.30
N ASN A 593 -25.03 11.09 40.61
CA ASN A 593 -24.97 9.96 39.68
C ASN A 593 -25.78 10.20 38.39
N GLU A 594 -26.89 10.95 38.44
CA GLU A 594 -27.67 11.27 37.23
C GLU A 594 -26.91 12.24 36.32
N VAL A 595 -26.12 13.15 36.90
CA VAL A 595 -25.23 14.06 36.16
C VAL A 595 -24.09 13.27 35.53
N LEU A 596 -23.41 12.40 36.28
CA LEU A 596 -22.34 11.56 35.74
C LEU A 596 -22.84 10.65 34.60
N LEU A 597 -24.00 10.01 34.76
CA LEU A 597 -24.60 9.21 33.69
C LEU A 597 -25.03 10.02 32.46
N ALA A 598 -25.26 11.33 32.61
CA ALA A 598 -25.57 12.19 31.46
C ALA A 598 -24.35 12.35 30.54
N PHE A 599 -23.12 12.34 31.09
CA PHE A 599 -21.89 12.34 30.29
C PHE A 599 -21.81 11.10 29.38
N ASP A 600 -22.07 9.92 29.95
CA ASP A 600 -22.09 8.64 29.20
C ASP A 600 -23.15 8.63 28.11
N LYS A 601 -24.37 9.09 28.43
CA LYS A 601 -25.48 9.12 27.46
C LYS A 601 -25.17 10.05 26.28
N LEU A 602 -24.58 11.21 26.52
CA LEU A 602 -24.22 12.12 25.44
C LEU A 602 -23.06 11.56 24.60
N ASN A 603 -22.03 10.98 25.23
CA ASN A 603 -20.95 10.30 24.50
C ASN A 603 -21.51 9.16 23.64
N SER A 604 -22.38 8.31 24.21
CA SER A 604 -23.05 7.23 23.48
C SER A 604 -23.89 7.75 22.31
N TYR A 605 -24.58 8.88 22.47
CA TYR A 605 -25.39 9.49 21.41
C TYR A 605 -24.54 9.94 20.22
N TYR A 606 -23.37 10.52 20.47
CA TYR A 606 -22.44 10.93 19.41
C TYR A 606 -21.48 9.82 18.95
N HIS A 607 -21.65 8.59 19.46
CA HIS A 607 -20.71 7.47 19.25
C HIS A 607 -19.26 7.84 19.62
N TRP A 608 -19.11 8.65 20.67
CA TRP A 608 -17.83 9.01 21.25
C TRP A 608 -17.48 8.04 22.38
N ARG A 609 -16.18 7.78 22.53
CA ARG A 609 -15.64 6.94 23.60
C ARG A 609 -14.74 7.80 24.49
N TYR A 610 -15.18 8.02 25.73
CA TYR A 610 -14.43 8.76 26.75
C TYR A 610 -14.03 10.19 26.34
N MET A 611 -14.85 10.88 25.54
CA MET A 611 -14.55 12.23 25.05
C MET A 611 -15.01 13.30 26.06
N PRO A 612 -14.10 14.15 26.58
CA PRO A 612 -14.44 15.25 27.46
C PRO A 612 -15.47 16.20 26.84
N LEU A 613 -16.31 16.78 27.69
CA LEU A 613 -17.42 17.64 27.28
C LEU A 613 -17.16 19.09 27.70
N SER A 614 -17.46 20.04 26.81
CA SER A 614 -17.51 21.47 27.12
C SER A 614 -18.74 21.82 27.99
N LYS A 615 -18.74 22.99 28.65
CA LYS A 615 -19.89 23.48 29.43
C LYS A 615 -21.22 23.45 28.65
N ASN A 616 -21.18 23.77 27.35
CA ASN A 616 -22.35 23.71 26.48
C ASN A 616 -22.84 22.27 26.24
N GLU A 617 -21.91 21.33 26.04
CA GLU A 617 -22.25 19.91 25.87
C GLU A 617 -22.78 19.32 27.18
N VAL A 618 -22.22 19.69 28.34
CA VAL A 618 -22.75 19.28 29.65
C VAL A 618 -24.17 19.82 29.87
N LYS A 619 -24.42 21.09 29.53
CA LYS A 619 -25.78 21.66 29.54
C LYS A 619 -26.74 20.84 28.67
N LEU A 620 -26.31 20.47 27.47
CA LEU A 620 -27.10 19.65 26.56
C LEU A 620 -27.32 18.24 27.11
N ALA A 621 -26.29 17.62 27.70
CA ALA A 621 -26.35 16.32 28.33
C ALA A 621 -27.41 16.28 29.45
N ILE A 622 -27.38 17.27 30.35
CA ILE A 622 -28.32 17.36 31.47
C ILE A 622 -29.74 17.61 30.97
N SER A 623 -29.93 18.61 30.08
CA SER A 623 -31.27 18.98 29.59
C SER A 623 -31.95 17.90 28.75
N SER A 624 -31.18 17.09 28.03
CA SER A 624 -31.71 15.98 27.22
C SER A 624 -31.99 14.71 28.03
N ASN A 625 -31.22 14.45 29.10
CA ASN A 625 -31.25 13.17 29.80
C ASN A 625 -31.84 13.18 31.22
N ILE A 626 -31.96 14.35 31.85
CA ILE A 626 -32.48 14.48 33.22
C ILE A 626 -33.87 15.14 33.16
N ARG A 627 -34.86 14.46 33.74
CA ARG A 627 -36.24 14.94 33.83
C ARG A 627 -36.70 14.97 35.27
N VAL A 628 -37.31 16.08 35.67
CA VAL A 628 -37.94 16.24 36.98
C VAL A 628 -39.44 16.44 36.75
N ASN A 629 -40.26 15.56 37.33
CA ASN A 629 -41.70 15.48 37.05
C ASN A 629 -42.00 15.38 35.54
N SER A 630 -41.22 14.56 34.82
CA SER A 630 -41.31 14.34 33.37
C SER A 630 -40.95 15.56 32.48
N MET A 631 -40.62 16.71 33.06
CA MET A 631 -40.17 17.90 32.32
C MET A 631 -38.63 17.94 32.22
N PRO A 632 -38.06 18.31 31.05
CA PRO A 632 -36.61 18.44 30.90
C PRO A 632 -36.10 19.62 31.74
N VAL A 633 -34.95 19.43 32.38
CA VAL A 633 -34.31 20.50 33.17
C VAL A 633 -33.62 21.48 32.22
N ASN A 634 -34.07 22.73 32.17
CA ASN A 634 -33.39 23.79 31.42
C ASN A 634 -32.43 24.54 32.35
N LEU A 635 -31.13 24.49 32.06
CA LEU A 635 -30.09 25.11 32.87
C LEU A 635 -29.49 26.33 32.16
N THR A 636 -29.13 27.36 32.92
CA THR A 636 -28.22 28.40 32.44
C THR A 636 -26.77 27.92 32.50
N LEU A 637 -25.86 28.54 31.77
CA LEU A 637 -24.43 28.17 31.83
C LEU A 637 -23.84 28.38 33.23
N SER A 638 -24.27 29.42 33.94
CA SER A 638 -23.88 29.66 35.33
C SER A 638 -24.33 28.53 36.27
N ASN A 639 -25.50 27.91 36.02
CA ASN A 639 -25.90 26.74 36.82
C ASN A 639 -25.05 25.50 36.53
N VAL A 640 -24.64 25.31 35.27
CA VAL A 640 -23.78 24.20 34.87
C VAL A 640 -22.38 24.36 35.47
N GLU A 641 -21.85 25.58 35.49
CA GLU A 641 -20.59 25.91 36.14
C GLU A 641 -20.60 25.56 37.62
N VAL A 642 -21.63 25.98 38.38
CA VAL A 642 -21.77 25.61 39.80
C VAL A 642 -21.80 24.09 40.01
N ILE A 643 -22.51 23.34 39.15
CA ILE A 643 -22.57 21.88 39.24
C ILE A 643 -21.20 21.26 38.95
N LEU A 644 -20.49 21.75 37.93
CA LEU A 644 -19.17 21.25 37.56
C LEU A 644 -18.14 21.57 38.64
N ASP A 645 -18.13 22.78 39.20
CA ASP A 645 -17.23 23.20 40.28
C ASP A 645 -17.41 22.29 41.52
N GLU A 646 -18.65 21.97 41.88
CA GLU A 646 -18.96 21.05 42.99
C GLU A 646 -18.41 19.64 42.70
N LEU A 647 -18.66 19.08 41.51
CA LEU A 647 -18.16 17.76 41.10
C LEU A 647 -16.63 17.70 40.97
N VAL A 648 -15.98 18.77 40.51
CA VAL A 648 -14.52 18.90 40.47
C VAL A 648 -13.97 18.91 41.89
N SER A 649 -14.61 19.65 42.81
CA SER A 649 -14.18 19.74 44.21
C SER A 649 -14.27 18.41 44.96
N HIS A 650 -15.27 17.58 44.64
CA HIS A 650 -15.40 16.22 45.16
C HIS A 650 -14.47 15.21 44.46
N GLY A 651 -13.92 15.58 43.30
CA GLY A 651 -13.00 14.76 42.52
C GLY A 651 -13.69 13.68 41.68
N ASP A 652 -14.99 13.82 41.41
CA ASP A 652 -15.78 12.91 40.59
C ASP A 652 -15.59 13.17 39.09
N ILE A 653 -15.27 14.42 38.75
CA ILE A 653 -14.87 14.84 37.41
C ILE A 653 -13.51 15.55 37.45
N VAL A 654 -12.82 15.54 36.32
CA VAL A 654 -11.55 16.23 36.11
C VAL A 654 -11.72 17.23 34.98
N GLU A 655 -11.14 18.42 35.17
CA GLU A 655 -11.19 19.52 34.22
C GLU A 655 -9.83 19.73 33.53
N MET A 656 -9.85 20.05 32.25
CA MET A 656 -8.71 20.58 31.50
C MET A 656 -9.19 21.48 30.37
N ASN A 657 -8.67 22.72 30.29
CA ASN A 657 -8.97 23.67 29.21
C ASN A 657 -10.48 23.85 28.92
N GLU A 658 -11.30 24.02 29.98
CA GLU A 658 -12.78 24.11 29.91
C GLU A 658 -13.51 22.85 29.42
N PHE A 659 -12.82 21.71 29.36
CA PHE A 659 -13.42 20.41 29.13
C PHE A 659 -13.44 19.58 30.40
N TYR A 660 -14.53 18.84 30.58
CA TYR A 660 -14.81 18.06 31.78
C TYR A 660 -14.99 16.60 31.42
N ALA A 661 -14.41 15.70 32.21
CA ALA A 661 -14.62 14.26 32.07
C ALA A 661 -14.79 13.60 33.44
N PRO A 662 -15.69 12.62 33.58
CA PRO A 662 -15.75 11.79 34.76
C PRO A 662 -14.42 11.08 35.04
N LYS A 663 -14.00 11.04 36.30
CA LYS A 663 -12.71 10.45 36.70
C LYS A 663 -12.59 8.98 36.31
N TYR A 664 -13.69 8.22 36.29
CA TYR A 664 -13.66 6.82 35.86
C TYR A 664 -13.32 6.65 34.37
N TRP A 665 -13.58 7.65 33.50
CA TRP A 665 -13.15 7.60 32.11
C TRP A 665 -11.64 7.63 31.97
N ILE A 666 -10.94 8.40 32.80
CA ILE A 666 -9.47 8.46 32.83
C ILE A 666 -8.92 7.06 33.19
N THR A 667 -9.47 6.44 34.25
CA THR A 667 -9.07 5.10 34.67
C THR A 667 -9.37 4.02 33.63
N GLN A 668 -10.52 4.08 32.96
CA GLN A 668 -10.95 3.06 31.99
C GLN A 668 -10.30 3.21 30.61
N SER A 669 -10.01 4.44 30.18
CA SER A 669 -9.32 4.72 28.92
C SER A 669 -7.81 4.47 29.04
N GLY A 670 -7.25 4.58 30.24
CA GLY A 670 -5.80 4.55 30.45
C GLY A 670 -5.11 5.85 30.04
N HIS A 671 -5.88 6.90 29.71
CA HIS A 671 -5.37 8.18 29.23
C HIS A 671 -5.62 9.31 30.22
N ASP A 672 -4.67 10.25 30.33
CA ASP A 672 -4.84 11.46 31.12
C ASP A 672 -5.83 12.46 30.48
N ILE A 673 -6.32 13.41 31.27
CA ILE A 673 -7.31 14.39 30.80
C ILE A 673 -6.75 15.31 29.71
N GLU A 674 -5.45 15.60 29.74
CA GLU A 674 -4.77 16.40 28.71
C GLU A 674 -4.85 15.69 27.35
N TYR A 675 -4.55 14.39 27.31
CA TYR A 675 -4.66 13.56 26.13
C TYR A 675 -6.06 13.57 25.53
N LEU A 676 -7.06 13.26 26.37
CA LEU A 676 -8.45 13.16 25.92
C LEU A 676 -8.97 14.50 25.41
N THR A 677 -8.54 15.60 26.00
CA THR A 677 -8.91 16.97 25.59
C THR A 677 -8.29 17.32 24.23
N VAL A 678 -6.99 17.06 24.04
CA VAL A 678 -6.32 17.27 22.74
C VAL A 678 -6.97 16.42 21.66
N PHE A 679 -7.25 15.14 21.95
CA PHE A 679 -7.89 14.24 21.00
C PHE A 679 -9.28 14.77 20.59
N LYS A 680 -10.07 15.26 21.55
CA LYS A 680 -11.38 15.86 21.31
C LYS A 680 -11.30 17.10 20.41
N LEU A 681 -10.35 18.01 20.67
CA LEU A 681 -10.12 19.21 19.86
C LEU A 681 -9.76 18.84 18.41
N LEU A 682 -8.81 17.93 18.24
CA LEU A 682 -8.41 17.43 16.92
C LEU A 682 -9.57 16.74 16.20
N ARG A 683 -10.34 15.88 16.90
CA ARG A 683 -11.52 15.21 16.35
C ARG A 683 -12.54 16.21 15.80
N LEU A 684 -12.86 17.25 16.56
CA LEU A 684 -13.80 18.28 16.12
C LEU A 684 -13.31 18.99 14.85
N PHE A 685 -12.01 19.31 14.79
CA PHE A 685 -11.40 19.88 13.61
C PHE A 685 -11.42 18.96 12.38
N MET A 686 -11.13 17.66 12.57
CA MET A 686 -11.17 16.70 11.46
C MET A 686 -12.60 16.50 10.94
N ILE A 687 -13.59 16.49 11.83
CA ILE A 687 -15.01 16.41 11.46
C ILE A 687 -15.44 17.65 10.67
N SER A 688 -15.06 18.86 11.11
CA SER A 688 -15.47 20.10 10.42
C SER A 688 -14.90 20.22 9.00
N HIS A 689 -13.78 19.56 8.72
CA HIS A 689 -13.12 19.54 7.41
C HIS A 689 -13.37 18.26 6.60
N ALA A 690 -14.23 17.36 7.10
CA ALA A 690 -14.55 16.07 6.47
C ALA A 690 -13.33 15.18 6.19
N PHE A 691 -12.33 15.20 7.08
CA PHE A 691 -11.17 14.31 6.99
C PHE A 691 -11.46 12.94 7.60
N VAL A 692 -10.89 11.89 6.99
CA VAL A 692 -10.96 10.54 7.54
C VAL A 692 -9.84 10.36 8.55
N PHE A 693 -10.18 9.99 9.78
CA PHE A 693 -9.21 9.77 10.86
C PHE A 693 -9.56 8.53 11.68
N THR A 694 -8.58 8.02 12.40
CA THR A 694 -8.71 6.86 13.28
C THR A 694 -9.33 7.21 14.63
N ASP A 695 -10.18 6.34 15.18
CA ASP A 695 -10.72 6.48 16.53
C ASP A 695 -9.66 6.28 17.62
N LEU A 696 -10.01 6.65 18.86
CA LEU A 696 -9.20 6.50 20.06
C LEU A 696 -8.62 5.07 20.17
N ASP A 697 -7.31 4.96 20.35
CA ASP A 697 -6.55 3.69 20.51
C ASP A 697 -6.61 2.69 19.33
N SER A 698 -7.16 3.08 18.19
CA SER A 698 -7.29 2.15 17.04
C SER A 698 -6.01 1.98 16.22
N SER A 699 -5.09 2.93 16.29
CA SER A 699 -3.77 2.83 15.66
C SER A 699 -2.74 2.34 16.68
N PRO A 700 -1.80 1.45 16.33
CA PRO A 700 -0.68 1.11 17.20
C PRO A 700 0.50 2.10 17.09
N VAL A 701 0.61 2.82 15.97
CA VAL A 701 1.81 3.61 15.62
C VAL A 701 1.74 5.10 15.96
N ALA A 702 0.54 5.66 16.07
CA ALA A 702 0.32 7.07 16.42
C ALA A 702 -0.96 7.19 17.26
N ASP A 703 -1.19 8.36 17.84
CA ASP A 703 -2.41 8.63 18.63
C ASP A 703 -3.62 8.86 17.71
N MET A 704 -3.39 9.49 16.56
CA MET A 704 -4.38 9.64 15.49
C MET A 704 -3.68 9.54 14.12
N VAL A 705 -4.26 8.81 13.17
CA VAL A 705 -3.83 8.77 11.78
C VAL A 705 -4.91 9.40 10.93
N VAL A 706 -4.54 10.38 10.12
CA VAL A 706 -5.47 11.17 9.28
C VAL A 706 -5.11 10.98 7.81
N ALA A 707 -6.11 10.80 6.95
CA ALA A 707 -5.94 10.80 5.50
C ALA A 707 -6.23 12.19 4.93
N LEU A 708 -5.19 12.88 4.47
CA LEU A 708 -5.26 14.21 3.88
C LEU A 708 -4.76 14.15 2.43
N GLN A 709 -5.62 14.51 1.47
CA GLN A 709 -5.29 14.55 0.03
C GLN A 709 -4.72 13.22 -0.52
N GLY A 710 -5.16 12.08 0.04
CA GLY A 710 -4.68 10.75 -0.35
C GLY A 710 -3.41 10.28 0.37
N GLU A 711 -2.81 11.13 1.22
CA GLU A 711 -1.63 10.80 2.03
C GLU A 711 -2.00 10.55 3.49
N LYS A 712 -1.30 9.61 4.13
CA LYS A 712 -1.44 9.37 5.57
C LYS A 712 -0.53 10.31 6.35
N ARG A 713 -1.11 11.05 7.29
CA ARG A 713 -0.39 11.87 8.25
C ARG A 713 -0.57 11.30 9.66
N TYR A 714 0.49 11.33 10.45
CA TYR A 714 0.51 10.78 11.79
C TYR A 714 0.46 11.91 12.80
N ILE A 715 -0.44 11.84 13.77
CA ILE A 715 -0.54 12.80 14.86
C ILE A 715 -0.25 12.07 16.17
N VAL A 716 0.70 12.61 16.92
CA VAL A 716 1.09 12.18 18.26
C VAL A 716 0.74 13.31 19.21
N ILE A 717 0.02 12.99 20.28
CA ILE A 717 -0.40 13.98 21.27
C ILE A 717 0.74 14.15 22.28
N TYR A 718 1.03 15.36 22.73
CA TYR A 718 1.98 15.59 23.81
C TYR A 718 1.26 15.49 25.16
N SER A 719 1.31 14.31 25.80
CA SER A 719 0.83 14.09 27.17
C SER A 719 1.58 12.92 27.82
N GLN A 720 1.34 12.62 29.11
CA GLN A 720 2.07 11.56 29.82
C GLN A 720 1.66 10.16 29.36
N THR A 721 0.39 9.99 29.00
CA THR A 721 -0.18 8.69 28.56
C THR A 721 -0.11 8.49 27.05
N SER A 722 0.41 9.47 26.31
CA SER A 722 0.48 9.41 24.85
C SER A 722 1.65 8.57 24.32
N LYS A 723 1.66 8.38 22.99
CA LYS A 723 2.77 7.70 22.30
C LYS A 723 3.97 8.60 22.03
N PHE A 724 4.02 9.79 22.61
CA PHE A 724 5.10 10.76 22.43
C PHE A 724 6.50 10.21 22.73
N LYS A 725 6.61 9.19 23.59
CA LYS A 725 7.90 8.52 23.86
C LYS A 725 8.55 7.91 22.61
N ASN A 726 7.75 7.52 21.62
CA ASN A 726 8.18 6.92 20.36
C ASN A 726 7.49 7.62 19.18
N VAL A 727 7.89 8.86 18.87
CA VAL A 727 7.34 9.59 17.71
C VAL A 727 7.77 8.89 16.41
N PRO A 728 6.82 8.37 15.60
CA PRO A 728 7.17 7.70 14.36
C PRO A 728 7.65 8.71 13.32
N VAL A 729 8.75 8.39 12.63
CA VAL A 729 9.27 9.18 11.52
C VAL A 729 9.42 8.27 10.32
N TYR A 730 8.70 8.57 9.24
CA TYR A 730 8.77 7.82 7.99
C TYR A 730 9.24 8.73 6.86
N ALA A 731 10.04 8.19 5.93
CA ALA A 731 10.70 8.97 4.88
C ALA A 731 9.75 9.76 3.94
N ASN A 732 8.46 9.36 3.86
CA ASN A 732 7.47 9.94 2.94
C ASN A 732 6.17 10.38 3.64
N SER A 733 6.19 10.63 4.97
CA SER A 733 5.00 11.10 5.68
C SER A 733 5.36 12.14 6.74
N LYS A 734 4.53 13.17 6.88
CA LYS A 734 4.66 14.16 7.95
C LYS A 734 4.04 13.62 9.25
N THR A 735 4.78 13.77 10.35
CA THR A 735 4.30 13.51 11.71
C THR A 735 4.07 14.83 12.44
N TYR A 736 2.93 14.97 13.09
CA TYR A 736 2.54 16.15 13.86
C TYR A 736 2.58 15.81 15.33
N VAL A 737 3.20 16.66 16.15
CA VAL A 737 3.09 16.58 17.60
C VAL A 737 2.14 17.68 18.06
N ALA A 738 0.98 17.29 18.57
CA ALA A 738 -0.09 18.18 18.98
C ALA A 738 0.00 18.50 20.48
N PHE A 739 -0.06 19.78 20.81
CA PHE A 739 -0.06 20.31 22.17
C PHE A 739 -1.43 20.90 22.49
N ILE A 740 -1.82 20.89 23.76
CA ILE A 740 -3.13 21.42 24.18
C ILE A 740 -3.32 22.90 23.88
N ASN A 741 -2.25 23.70 23.96
CA ASN A 741 -2.24 25.12 23.64
C ASN A 741 -0.83 25.60 23.26
N ALA A 742 -0.74 26.82 22.73
CA ALA A 742 0.52 27.48 22.39
C ALA A 742 1.50 27.60 23.57
N ASP A 743 1.01 27.85 24.79
CA ASP A 743 1.87 27.97 25.98
C ASP A 743 2.62 26.66 26.24
N ARG A 744 1.91 25.53 26.17
CA ARG A 744 2.50 24.20 26.40
C ARG A 744 3.48 23.79 25.31
N LEU A 745 3.19 24.18 24.07
CA LEU A 745 4.12 24.06 22.95
C LEU A 745 5.38 24.91 23.18
N GLY A 746 5.24 26.14 23.67
CA GLY A 746 6.35 27.03 24.04
C GLY A 746 7.25 26.40 25.11
N GLU A 747 6.67 25.95 26.21
CA GLU A 747 7.40 25.26 27.28
C GLU A 747 8.12 24.00 26.80
N PHE A 748 7.54 23.26 25.86
CA PHE A 748 8.20 22.12 25.24
C PHE A 748 9.39 22.55 24.38
N ARG A 749 9.24 23.59 23.55
CA ARG A 749 10.33 24.14 22.74
C ARG A 749 11.48 24.61 23.62
N ASP A 750 11.19 25.38 24.66
CA ASP A 750 12.20 25.89 25.58
C ASP A 750 12.99 24.75 26.22
N ARG A 751 12.31 23.69 26.70
CA ARG A 751 12.96 22.49 27.25
C ARG A 751 13.77 21.70 26.22
N LEU A 752 13.26 21.58 24.99
CA LEU A 752 13.93 20.89 23.89
C LEU A 752 15.25 21.58 23.54
N TYR A 753 15.27 22.91 23.50
CA TYR A 753 16.46 23.70 23.16
C TYR A 753 17.39 23.95 24.37
N SER A 754 16.89 23.91 25.60
CA SER A 754 17.71 24.13 26.80
C SER A 754 18.50 22.91 27.26
N THR A 755 18.07 21.69 26.89
CA THR A 755 18.67 20.43 27.39
C THR A 755 19.29 19.63 26.25
N PRO A 756 20.63 19.55 26.14
CA PRO A 756 21.28 18.72 25.13
C PRO A 756 21.20 17.23 25.53
N SER A 757 20.52 16.43 24.72
CA SER A 757 20.52 14.97 24.81
C SER A 757 20.50 14.37 23.41
N PRO A 758 21.02 13.15 23.17
CA PRO A 758 21.00 12.54 21.84
C PRO A 758 19.60 12.48 21.22
N GLY A 759 18.58 12.19 22.05
CA GLY A 759 17.18 12.19 21.60
C GLY A 759 16.67 13.59 21.26
N ASN A 760 17.03 14.61 22.04
CA ASN A 760 16.63 16.00 21.75
C ASN A 760 17.30 16.53 20.47
N GLU A 761 18.59 16.20 20.23
CA GLU A 761 19.29 16.58 19.00
C GLU A 761 18.70 15.88 17.78
N GLN A 762 18.39 14.59 17.88
CA GLN A 762 17.69 13.86 16.82
C GLN A 762 16.29 14.46 16.54
N PHE A 763 15.55 14.81 17.58
CA PHE A 763 14.24 15.44 17.43
C PHE A 763 14.34 16.84 16.78
N LYS A 764 15.35 17.64 17.13
CA LYS A 764 15.65 18.93 16.47
C LYS A 764 15.97 18.75 14.99
N LEU A 765 16.72 17.71 14.61
CA LEU A 765 16.99 17.38 13.21
C LEU A 765 15.71 17.04 12.44
N TYR A 766 14.79 16.29 13.05
CA TYR A 766 13.49 15.99 12.44
C TYR A 766 12.57 17.20 12.31
N LEU A 767 12.64 18.15 13.24
CA LEU A 767 11.97 19.44 13.09
C LEU A 767 12.59 20.27 11.95
N ALA A 768 13.93 20.32 11.87
CA ALA A 768 14.65 21.08 10.85
C ALA A 768 14.44 20.51 9.43
N SER A 769 14.30 19.19 9.29
CA SER A 769 14.00 18.55 8.00
C SER A 769 12.53 18.64 7.58
N GLY A 770 11.64 19.14 8.45
CA GLY A 770 10.20 19.20 8.21
C GLY A 770 9.48 17.85 8.29
N MET A 771 10.16 16.79 8.76
CA MET A 771 9.56 15.47 8.98
C MET A 771 8.61 15.46 10.18
N ILE A 772 8.93 16.24 11.22
CA ILE A 772 8.06 16.51 12.36
C ILE A 772 7.62 17.98 12.33
N LYS A 773 6.34 18.23 12.58
CA LYS A 773 5.78 19.57 12.84
C LYS A 773 5.15 19.62 14.24
N LEU A 774 5.32 20.72 14.96
CA LEU A 774 4.67 20.95 16.26
C LEU A 774 3.43 21.81 16.02
N VAL A 775 2.28 21.42 16.56
CA VAL A 775 1.00 22.10 16.31
C VAL A 775 0.24 22.37 17.60
N ASP A 776 -0.48 23.49 17.62
CA ASP A 776 -1.41 23.84 18.68
C ASP A 776 -2.80 23.25 18.37
N ALA A 777 -3.37 22.47 19.29
CA ALA A 777 -4.70 21.88 19.13
C ALA A 777 -5.83 22.93 19.14
N ASN A 778 -5.60 24.13 19.68
CA ASN A 778 -6.54 25.25 19.59
C ASN A 778 -6.47 25.96 18.23
N ASN A 779 -5.38 25.79 17.47
CA ASN A 779 -5.22 26.31 16.11
C ASN A 779 -4.61 25.25 15.18
N PRO A 780 -5.35 24.17 14.87
CA PRO A 780 -4.82 23.01 14.13
C PRO A 780 -4.69 23.23 12.62
N ASP A 781 -4.92 24.43 12.09
CA ASP A 781 -4.81 24.74 10.65
C ASP A 781 -3.42 24.42 10.07
N GLU A 782 -2.38 24.44 10.91
CA GLU A 782 -1.03 24.04 10.53
C GLU A 782 -0.95 22.57 10.07
N ILE A 783 -1.89 21.71 10.48
CA ILE A 783 -2.01 20.33 10.02
C ILE A 783 -2.37 20.26 8.53
N LEU A 784 -2.94 21.31 7.94
CA LEU A 784 -3.28 21.39 6.52
C LEU A 784 -2.05 21.69 5.62
N SER A 785 -1.03 22.33 6.18
CA SER A 785 0.23 22.69 5.50
C SER A 785 1.22 21.52 5.34
#